data_AF-A0AAD5CBH5-F1
#
_entry.id   AF-A0AAD5CBH5-F1
#
_cell.length_a   1.000
_cell.length_b   1.000
_cell.length_c   1.000
_cell.angle_alpha   90.00
_cell.angle_beta   90.00
_cell.angle_gamma   90.00
#
_symmetry.space_group_name_H-M   'P 1'
#
loop_
_entity.id
_entity.type
_entity.pdbx_description
1 polymer ?
#
loop_
_entity_poly.entity_id
_entity_poly.type
_entity_poly.pdbx_seq_one_letter_code
_entity_poly.pdbx_strand_id
1 'polypeptide(L)'
;ASASTIRRAHAVHPITAVQNEWSLWSRDLEDEIVPTCRELGIGIVPYSPIGRGFLAAGPSLAENLAEGDFRKVMPRFQNVDHNKTVFERVNEMATRKGCTAAQLALAWVHHQGADVVPIPGTTKLENLKQNIGALSVKLTPEEMAKLESFASSEDIKGERHAYMQSTWINSETPPLSSWKGNLKGRLLKETFQYVCGLLFMNVEDHSKTVFEKVNEMATRKGTYPVHHAIPATARTSTKVADMEAVTFSDLCHKRCERKEERTLTYYMKPSSEGDVLGGSRYCTTLTLREPCWLVRISPSSSIYMTVKLSFLLCMPYQSTYNPHHTVSNPQTTTMASLVPKVKLGSQGLVVSAQGLGCMGMTGSYGLPKPEPDMIKLIHHAIDSGVTFLDTSDVYGPHTNEILLGKALKEGGLRDKVQIATKFGIRRVDGKTEACGDPAYVRSCCEGSLKRLDIDCIDLYYVHRIDTRVPIEVTMGELRKLVEEGKVKYVGLSEACASTIRRAHAVHPITAVQNEWSLWSRDLESEIIPTCRELGIGIVPYSPIGRGFLAVGPSLADNLIEGDFRKRMPRFQNMDHNKTIFERVNEMATKKGCTTAQLALAWVHHQGTDVVPIPGTTKFENLKQNIGALSVKLTPEEMAELESFASGEAVKGERHALMQMTWINSETPPLIKLGSQGLEVSAVGLGCMGMSGGYGPLKPEQDMINLIHHAINSGVTHLDTSDVYGPHTNEILIGKALKGVKREQVQVATKFGLKFVGEGLGQVEIHGEPDYVRACCEASLKRLDVDYIDLYYVHRIDTKVPIEVTMGELKKLVEEGKIKHIGLSEAGPATIRRAHAVHPIAAVQLEWSLWTRDAEEEVIPTCRELGIGIVPFCPLGSGFFASGPKVMENLADNDFRKVLPRLQGENFDHNKVVFERVSEMAQKKGCTPSQLALAWVLHQGDDVGPIPGTTKIENLNQNLGALAVKLTVQDMAELESLASFKGARMPEFILAHTYKNSDTPPLSSWKSE
;
A
#
# COMPACT_ATOMS: atom_id res chain seq x y z
N ALA A 1 -6.88 -17.71 -28.24
CA ALA A 1 -7.22 -19.08 -27.82
C ALA A 1 -8.30 -19.63 -28.73
N SER A 2 -8.22 -20.89 -29.17
CA SER A 2 -9.27 -21.53 -29.98
C SER A 2 -10.53 -21.74 -29.15
N ALA A 3 -11.67 -21.96 -29.80
CA ALA A 3 -12.93 -22.11 -29.09
C ALA A 3 -12.95 -23.33 -28.16
N SER A 4 -12.28 -24.42 -28.55
CA SER A 4 -12.18 -25.59 -27.69
C SER A 4 -11.27 -25.36 -26.47
N THR A 5 -10.18 -24.59 -26.63
CA THR A 5 -9.31 -24.17 -25.51
C THR A 5 -10.10 -23.30 -24.53
N ILE A 6 -10.92 -22.38 -25.03
CA ILE A 6 -11.80 -21.54 -24.19
C ILE A 6 -12.77 -22.42 -23.41
N ARG A 7 -13.45 -23.39 -24.05
CA ARG A 7 -14.37 -24.32 -23.38
C ARG A 7 -13.67 -25.14 -22.29
N ARG A 8 -12.49 -25.70 -22.58
CA ARG A 8 -11.72 -26.49 -21.61
C ARG A 8 -11.27 -25.66 -20.41
N ALA A 9 -10.75 -24.46 -20.65
CA ALA A 9 -10.30 -23.59 -19.58
C ALA A 9 -11.49 -23.09 -18.72
N HIS A 10 -12.61 -22.73 -19.34
CA HIS A 10 -13.83 -22.33 -18.63
C HIS A 10 -14.43 -23.47 -17.78
N ALA A 11 -14.29 -24.73 -18.23
CA ALA A 11 -14.72 -25.90 -17.47
C ALA A 11 -13.87 -26.16 -16.21
N VAL A 12 -12.61 -25.71 -16.18
CA VAL A 12 -11.72 -25.81 -15.01
C VAL A 12 -11.98 -24.66 -14.04
N HIS A 13 -12.10 -23.44 -14.57
CA HIS A 13 -12.44 -22.26 -13.80
C HIS A 13 -13.23 -21.29 -14.68
N PRO A 14 -14.35 -20.71 -14.21
CA PRO A 14 -15.10 -19.74 -14.99
C PRO A 14 -14.20 -18.59 -15.49
N ILE A 15 -14.15 -18.43 -16.81
CA ILE A 15 -13.48 -17.31 -17.49
C ILE A 15 -14.47 -16.16 -17.61
N THR A 16 -14.08 -14.98 -17.14
CA THR A 16 -14.96 -13.80 -17.17
C THR A 16 -14.93 -13.07 -18.52
N ALA A 17 -13.78 -13.03 -19.18
CA ALA A 17 -13.62 -12.34 -20.45
C ALA A 17 -12.50 -12.93 -21.32
N VAL A 18 -12.61 -12.73 -22.64
CA VAL A 18 -11.61 -13.11 -23.64
C VAL A 18 -11.26 -11.89 -24.49
N GLN A 19 -9.96 -11.58 -24.59
CA GLN A 19 -9.43 -10.47 -25.37
C GLN A 19 -8.89 -10.97 -26.74
N ASN A 20 -9.36 -10.37 -27.84
CA ASN A 20 -8.88 -10.66 -29.21
C ASN A 20 -9.00 -9.42 -30.12
N GLU A 21 -8.31 -9.41 -31.27
CA GLU A 21 -8.50 -8.35 -32.27
C GLU A 21 -9.86 -8.53 -32.94
N TRP A 22 -10.77 -7.58 -32.77
CA TRP A 22 -12.06 -7.57 -33.46
C TRP A 22 -12.40 -6.15 -33.88
N SER A 23 -12.57 -5.93 -35.18
CA SER A 23 -12.96 -4.64 -35.73
C SER A 23 -13.73 -4.84 -37.02
N LEU A 24 -14.28 -3.75 -37.56
CA LEU A 24 -14.89 -3.78 -38.89
C LEU A 24 -13.91 -4.28 -39.95
N TRP A 25 -12.60 -4.02 -39.77
CA TRP A 25 -11.55 -4.48 -40.67
C TRP A 25 -11.11 -5.93 -40.38
N SER A 26 -11.54 -6.53 -39.27
CA SER A 26 -10.98 -7.76 -38.69
C SER A 26 -12.08 -8.60 -38.04
N ARG A 27 -12.75 -9.48 -38.80
CA ARG A 27 -14.00 -10.17 -38.40
C ARG A 27 -13.95 -11.71 -38.29
N ASP A 28 -12.79 -12.32 -38.52
CA ASP A 28 -12.54 -13.78 -38.42
C ASP A 28 -13.04 -14.48 -37.13
N LEU A 29 -13.20 -13.74 -36.02
CA LEU A 29 -13.67 -14.31 -34.75
C LEU A 29 -15.17 -14.61 -34.72
N GLU A 30 -15.94 -14.03 -35.64
CA GLU A 30 -17.40 -14.10 -35.65
C GLU A 30 -17.91 -15.53 -35.90
N ASP A 31 -17.11 -16.37 -36.54
CA ASP A 31 -17.50 -17.74 -36.89
C ASP A 31 -17.35 -18.72 -35.70
N GLU A 32 -16.33 -18.55 -34.85
CA GLU A 32 -15.97 -19.57 -33.84
C GLU A 32 -15.84 -19.00 -32.42
N ILE A 33 -15.14 -17.89 -32.24
CA ILE A 33 -14.81 -17.36 -30.91
C ILE A 33 -15.98 -16.59 -30.30
N VAL A 34 -16.62 -15.70 -31.06
CA VAL A 34 -17.75 -14.90 -30.59
C VAL A 34 -18.94 -15.79 -30.16
N PRO A 35 -19.38 -16.79 -30.96
CA PRO A 35 -20.44 -17.70 -30.56
C PRO A 35 -20.09 -18.49 -29.29
N THR A 36 -18.83 -18.93 -29.18
CA THR A 36 -18.36 -19.70 -28.02
C THR A 36 -18.34 -18.88 -26.74
N CYS A 37 -17.89 -17.62 -26.79
CA CYS A 37 -17.95 -16.72 -25.64
C CYS A 37 -19.41 -16.51 -25.19
N ARG A 38 -20.32 -16.28 -26.14
CA ARG A 38 -21.75 -16.09 -25.85
C ARG A 38 -22.42 -17.33 -25.27
N GLU A 39 -22.10 -18.50 -25.80
CA GLU A 39 -22.56 -19.80 -25.27
C GLU A 39 -22.18 -19.96 -23.79
N LEU A 40 -20.96 -19.57 -23.42
CA LEU A 40 -20.41 -19.73 -22.06
C LEU A 40 -20.66 -18.53 -21.13
N GLY A 41 -21.34 -17.48 -21.60
CA GLY A 41 -21.54 -16.25 -20.82
C GLY A 41 -20.26 -15.44 -20.54
N ILE A 42 -19.27 -15.55 -21.42
CA ILE A 42 -17.96 -14.89 -21.32
C ILE A 42 -18.00 -13.55 -22.06
N GLY A 43 -17.49 -12.48 -21.43
CA GLY A 43 -17.36 -11.17 -22.07
C GLY A 43 -16.29 -11.13 -23.18
N ILE A 44 -16.48 -10.28 -24.18
CA ILE A 44 -15.57 -10.12 -25.31
C ILE A 44 -14.88 -8.77 -25.20
N VAL A 45 -13.54 -8.74 -25.26
CA VAL A 45 -12.74 -7.52 -25.14
C VAL A 45 -11.97 -7.27 -26.45
N PRO A 46 -12.54 -6.57 -27.43
CA PRO A 46 -11.87 -6.22 -28.68
C PRO A 46 -10.66 -5.32 -28.47
N TYR A 47 -9.45 -5.78 -28.83
CA TYR A 47 -8.29 -4.90 -28.97
C TYR A 47 -8.12 -4.43 -30.41
N SER A 48 -7.55 -3.24 -30.59
CA SER A 48 -7.45 -2.58 -31.91
C SER A 48 -8.80 -2.50 -32.69
N PRO A 49 -9.93 -2.13 -32.06
CA PRO A 49 -11.26 -2.03 -32.69
C PRO A 49 -11.35 -1.03 -33.85
N ILE A 50 -10.33 -0.18 -34.03
CA ILE A 50 -10.21 0.78 -35.14
C ILE A 50 -9.18 0.32 -36.21
N GLY A 51 -8.90 -0.98 -36.29
CA GLY A 51 -8.01 -1.55 -37.30
C GLY A 51 -6.57 -1.05 -37.17
N ARG A 52 -6.04 -1.00 -35.94
CA ARG A 52 -4.68 -0.50 -35.64
C ARG A 52 -4.40 0.93 -36.13
N GLY A 53 -5.46 1.74 -36.15
CA GLY A 53 -5.46 3.13 -36.59
C GLY A 53 -5.85 3.33 -38.05
N PHE A 54 -5.96 2.27 -38.85
CA PHE A 54 -6.32 2.38 -40.27
C PHE A 54 -7.69 3.02 -40.48
N LEU A 55 -8.69 2.67 -39.66
CA LEU A 55 -10.03 3.26 -39.74
C LEU A 55 -10.09 4.70 -39.18
N ALA A 56 -9.00 5.21 -38.62
CA ALA A 56 -8.90 6.58 -38.13
C ALA A 56 -8.15 7.50 -39.11
N ALA A 57 -7.05 7.03 -39.68
CA ALA A 57 -6.15 7.83 -40.52
C ALA A 57 -6.13 7.44 -42.00
N GLY A 58 -6.72 6.30 -42.36
CA GLY A 58 -6.79 5.84 -43.74
C GLY A 58 -5.42 5.47 -44.33
N PRO A 59 -5.24 5.55 -45.66
CA PRO A 59 -4.02 5.12 -46.33
C PRO A 59 -2.78 5.95 -45.96
N SER A 60 -2.96 7.22 -45.60
CA SER A 60 -1.86 8.10 -45.17
C SER A 60 -1.18 7.61 -43.89
N LEU A 61 -1.83 6.75 -43.10
CA LEU A 61 -1.22 6.13 -41.94
C LEU A 61 0.01 5.32 -42.34
N ALA A 62 -0.07 4.55 -43.43
CA ALA A 62 1.00 3.65 -43.85
C ALA A 62 2.25 4.41 -44.31
N GLU A 63 2.07 5.56 -44.94
CA GLU A 63 3.14 6.46 -45.38
C GLU A 63 3.87 7.14 -44.20
N ASN A 64 3.14 7.37 -43.10
CA ASN A 64 3.64 8.10 -41.93
C ASN A 64 4.11 7.18 -40.78
N LEU A 65 4.21 5.87 -41.00
CA LEU A 65 4.75 4.95 -40.01
C LEU A 65 6.26 5.17 -39.83
N ALA A 66 6.70 5.28 -38.58
CA ALA A 66 8.12 5.39 -38.23
C ALA A 66 8.91 4.14 -38.65
N GLU A 67 10.21 4.29 -38.86
CA GLU A 67 11.11 3.16 -39.09
C GLU A 67 11.11 2.23 -37.86
N GLY A 68 10.91 0.94 -38.07
CA GLY A 68 10.76 -0.05 -36.99
C GLY A 68 9.33 -0.27 -36.49
N ASP A 69 8.32 0.45 -37.00
CA ASP A 69 6.92 0.17 -36.66
C ASP A 69 6.47 -1.19 -37.25
N PHE A 70 6.05 -2.11 -36.37
CA PHE A 70 5.65 -3.47 -36.77
C PHE A 70 4.51 -3.49 -37.80
N ARG A 71 3.69 -2.43 -37.89
CA ARG A 71 2.63 -2.35 -38.90
C ARG A 71 3.19 -2.34 -40.32
N LYS A 72 4.41 -1.84 -40.55
CA LYS A 72 5.04 -1.85 -41.88
C LYS A 72 5.24 -3.27 -42.45
N VAL A 73 5.39 -4.28 -41.57
CA VAL A 73 5.58 -5.67 -41.99
C VAL A 73 4.29 -6.49 -42.01
N MET A 74 3.14 -5.90 -41.68
CA MET A 74 1.85 -6.58 -41.69
C MET A 74 1.27 -6.64 -43.11
N PRO A 75 0.81 -7.81 -43.61
CA PRO A 75 0.31 -7.94 -44.97
C PRO A 75 -0.81 -6.97 -45.35
N ARG A 76 -1.71 -6.64 -44.42
CA ARG A 76 -2.77 -5.63 -44.65
C ARG A 76 -2.26 -4.22 -44.86
N PHE A 77 -1.15 -3.86 -44.21
CA PHE A 77 -0.50 -2.56 -44.36
C PHE A 77 0.40 -2.53 -45.62
N GLN A 78 0.87 -3.67 -46.10
CA GLN A 78 1.52 -3.82 -47.41
C GLN A 78 0.54 -3.75 -48.59
N ASN A 79 -0.75 -4.00 -48.34
CA ASN A 79 -1.83 -3.94 -49.33
C ASN A 79 -2.75 -2.73 -49.11
N VAL A 80 -2.23 -1.63 -48.54
CA VAL A 80 -3.01 -0.41 -48.24
C VAL A 80 -3.68 0.19 -49.47
N ASP A 81 -3.05 0.12 -50.65
CA ASP A 81 -3.66 0.61 -51.89
C ASP A 81 -4.95 -0.12 -52.26
N HIS A 82 -5.08 -1.39 -51.87
CA HIS A 82 -6.30 -2.15 -52.04
C HIS A 82 -7.29 -1.88 -50.90
N ASN A 83 -6.78 -1.90 -49.66
CA ASN A 83 -7.61 -1.73 -48.48
C ASN A 83 -8.16 -0.31 -48.29
N LYS A 84 -7.61 0.72 -48.99
CA LYS A 84 -8.07 2.11 -48.88
C LYS A 84 -9.54 2.29 -49.24
N THR A 85 -10.08 1.48 -50.15
CA THR A 85 -11.49 1.53 -50.54
C THR A 85 -12.43 1.23 -49.37
N VAL A 86 -12.01 0.38 -48.42
CA VAL A 86 -12.75 0.12 -47.18
C VAL A 86 -12.83 1.40 -46.34
N PHE A 87 -11.69 2.06 -46.14
CA PHE A 87 -11.63 3.32 -45.40
C PHE A 87 -12.46 4.42 -46.08
N GLU A 88 -12.36 4.56 -47.40
CA GLU A 88 -13.10 5.58 -48.17
C GLU A 88 -14.62 5.41 -48.01
N ARG A 89 -15.14 4.17 -48.11
CA ARG A 89 -16.56 3.88 -47.93
C ARG A 89 -17.04 4.12 -46.49
N VAL A 90 -16.25 3.71 -45.50
CA VAL A 90 -16.55 3.96 -44.08
C VAL A 90 -16.53 5.47 -43.79
N ASN A 91 -15.55 6.20 -44.32
CA ASN A 91 -15.41 7.64 -44.12
C ASN A 91 -16.52 8.44 -44.81
N GLU A 92 -16.95 8.01 -45.99
CA GLU A 92 -18.10 8.61 -46.67
C GLU A 92 -19.38 8.46 -45.83
N MET A 93 -19.63 7.26 -45.29
CA MET A 93 -20.78 7.03 -44.43
C MET A 93 -20.68 7.82 -43.11
N ALA A 94 -19.49 7.90 -42.52
CA ALA A 94 -19.25 8.67 -41.30
C ALA A 94 -19.53 10.17 -41.52
N THR A 95 -19.07 10.71 -42.65
CA THR A 95 -19.34 12.09 -43.04
C THR A 95 -20.83 12.36 -43.15
N ARG A 96 -21.61 11.47 -43.79
CA ARG A 96 -23.07 11.60 -43.89
C ARG A 96 -23.78 11.54 -42.53
N LYS A 97 -23.22 10.81 -41.55
CA LYS A 97 -23.73 10.75 -40.16
C LYS A 97 -23.20 11.87 -39.26
N GLY A 98 -22.30 12.73 -39.76
CA GLY A 98 -21.69 13.80 -38.96
C GLY A 98 -20.73 13.29 -37.87
N CYS A 99 -20.07 12.16 -38.10
CA CYS A 99 -19.05 11.61 -37.20
C CYS A 99 -17.76 11.25 -37.95
N THR A 100 -16.69 10.90 -37.22
CA THR A 100 -15.44 10.44 -37.84
C THR A 100 -15.52 8.95 -38.21
N ALA A 101 -14.68 8.49 -39.14
CA ALA A 101 -14.56 7.08 -39.49
C ALA A 101 -14.20 6.21 -38.27
N ALA A 102 -13.34 6.71 -37.37
CA ALA A 102 -13.00 6.05 -36.11
C ALA A 102 -14.22 5.91 -35.18
N GLN A 103 -15.02 6.97 -35.06
CA GLN A 103 -16.26 6.94 -34.28
C GLN A 103 -17.26 5.92 -34.84
N LEU A 104 -17.42 5.89 -36.16
CA LEU A 104 -18.35 4.97 -36.81
C LEU A 104 -17.90 3.51 -36.66
N ALA A 105 -16.61 3.24 -36.82
CA ALA A 105 -16.03 1.91 -36.63
C ALA A 105 -16.14 1.42 -35.18
N LEU A 106 -15.87 2.28 -34.20
CA LEU A 106 -16.00 1.93 -32.79
C LEU A 106 -17.46 1.78 -32.37
N ALA A 107 -18.37 2.59 -32.91
CA ALA A 107 -19.80 2.44 -32.72
C ALA A 107 -20.31 1.09 -33.24
N TRP A 108 -19.81 0.62 -34.39
CA TRP A 108 -20.11 -0.72 -34.90
C TRP A 108 -19.72 -1.81 -33.90
N VAL A 109 -18.53 -1.73 -33.28
CA VAL A 109 -18.09 -2.71 -32.27
C VAL A 109 -18.99 -2.66 -31.02
N HIS A 110 -19.40 -1.47 -30.56
CA HIS A 110 -20.35 -1.34 -29.45
C HIS A 110 -21.73 -1.92 -29.76
N HIS A 111 -22.18 -1.89 -31.03
CA HIS A 111 -23.47 -2.45 -31.45
C HIS A 111 -23.46 -3.99 -31.56
N GLN A 112 -22.29 -4.63 -31.45
CA GLN A 112 -22.21 -6.09 -31.50
C GLN A 112 -22.88 -6.78 -30.31
N GLY A 113 -22.96 -6.13 -29.14
CA GLY A 113 -23.70 -6.64 -27.99
C GLY A 113 -23.26 -6.01 -26.66
N ALA A 114 -24.09 -6.18 -25.62
CA ALA A 114 -23.79 -5.69 -24.26
C ALA A 114 -22.67 -6.49 -23.57
N ASP A 115 -22.30 -7.63 -24.14
CA ASP A 115 -21.19 -8.51 -23.79
C ASP A 115 -19.83 -8.02 -24.34
N VAL A 116 -19.79 -6.89 -25.05
CA VAL A 116 -18.60 -6.40 -25.76
C VAL A 116 -18.04 -5.12 -25.15
N VAL A 117 -16.75 -5.12 -24.78
CA VAL A 117 -16.04 -3.96 -24.21
C VAL A 117 -14.77 -3.67 -25.01
N PRO A 118 -14.81 -2.79 -26.03
CA PRO A 118 -13.66 -2.49 -26.87
C PRO A 118 -12.60 -1.62 -26.17
N ILE A 119 -11.33 -1.87 -26.46
CA ILE A 119 -10.17 -1.09 -25.99
C ILE A 119 -9.43 -0.44 -27.19
N PRO A 120 -9.87 0.72 -27.68
CA PRO A 120 -9.31 1.37 -28.87
C PRO A 120 -7.85 1.82 -28.73
N GLY A 121 -7.39 2.12 -27.50
CA GLY A 121 -6.03 2.58 -27.21
C GLY A 121 -5.71 3.96 -27.80
N THR A 122 -5.26 4.92 -26.98
CA THR A 122 -4.76 6.19 -27.50
C THR A 122 -3.91 6.96 -26.49
N THR A 123 -2.91 7.68 -26.97
CA THR A 123 -2.08 8.61 -26.19
C THR A 123 -2.51 10.08 -26.36
N LYS A 124 -3.48 10.37 -27.24
CA LYS A 124 -3.93 11.74 -27.56
C LYS A 124 -5.32 12.01 -27.00
N LEU A 125 -5.48 13.11 -26.27
CA LEU A 125 -6.76 13.52 -25.66
C LEU A 125 -7.88 13.69 -26.70
N GLU A 126 -7.56 14.20 -27.89
CA GLU A 126 -8.53 14.40 -28.97
C GLU A 126 -9.12 13.07 -29.45
N ASN A 127 -8.27 12.05 -29.62
CA ASN A 127 -8.68 10.70 -29.99
C ASN A 127 -9.49 10.04 -28.87
N LEU A 128 -9.16 10.30 -27.60
CA LEU A 128 -9.95 9.83 -26.46
C LEU A 128 -11.37 10.41 -26.50
N LYS A 129 -11.49 11.72 -26.77
CA LYS A 129 -12.80 12.39 -26.93
C LYS A 129 -13.58 11.80 -28.11
N GLN A 130 -12.90 11.52 -29.23
CA GLN A 130 -13.54 10.85 -30.37
C GLN A 130 -14.04 9.45 -30.00
N ASN A 131 -13.21 8.64 -29.31
CA ASN A 131 -13.59 7.30 -28.87
C ASN A 131 -14.82 7.33 -27.95
N ILE A 132 -14.86 8.23 -26.96
CA ILE A 132 -16.03 8.42 -26.10
C ILE A 132 -17.26 8.85 -26.93
N GLY A 133 -17.06 9.73 -27.90
CA GLY A 133 -18.12 10.19 -28.80
C GLY A 133 -18.74 9.09 -29.66
N ALA A 134 -18.07 7.95 -29.87
CA ALA A 134 -18.62 6.81 -30.59
C ALA A 134 -19.89 6.24 -29.92
N LEU A 135 -20.00 6.35 -28.58
CA LEU A 135 -21.19 5.92 -27.83
C LEU A 135 -22.46 6.70 -28.20
N SER A 136 -22.30 7.89 -28.77
CA SER A 136 -23.40 8.74 -29.23
C SER A 136 -23.82 8.45 -30.67
N VAL A 137 -23.05 7.65 -31.41
CA VAL A 137 -23.36 7.29 -32.80
C VAL A 137 -24.31 6.09 -32.81
N LYS A 138 -25.56 6.33 -33.21
CA LYS A 138 -26.57 5.27 -33.35
C LYS A 138 -26.50 4.65 -34.74
N LEU A 139 -26.46 3.32 -34.81
CA LEU A 139 -26.48 2.55 -36.05
C LEU A 139 -27.79 1.76 -36.15
N THR A 140 -28.49 1.90 -37.27
CA THR A 140 -29.64 1.02 -37.56
C THR A 140 -29.15 -0.35 -38.02
N PRO A 141 -29.99 -1.41 -37.98
CA PRO A 141 -29.63 -2.72 -38.54
C PRO A 141 -29.19 -2.65 -40.01
N GLU A 142 -29.81 -1.80 -40.82
CA GLU A 142 -29.42 -1.59 -42.22
C GLU A 142 -28.05 -0.91 -42.33
N GLU A 143 -27.75 0.04 -41.46
CA GLU A 143 -26.45 0.71 -41.38
C GLU A 143 -25.35 -0.24 -40.91
N MET A 144 -25.65 -1.13 -39.95
CA MET A 144 -24.76 -2.20 -39.51
C MET A 144 -24.43 -3.15 -40.67
N ALA A 145 -25.45 -3.68 -41.34
CA ALA A 145 -25.28 -4.55 -42.49
C ALA A 145 -24.50 -3.87 -43.64
N LYS A 146 -24.75 -2.57 -43.85
CA LYS A 146 -24.03 -1.78 -44.85
C LYS A 146 -22.57 -1.59 -44.50
N LEU A 147 -22.23 -1.27 -43.24
CA LEU A 147 -20.84 -1.20 -42.78
C LEU A 147 -20.12 -2.52 -42.97
N GLU A 148 -20.77 -3.63 -42.61
CA GLU A 148 -20.25 -4.98 -42.78
C GLU A 148 -19.99 -5.33 -44.25
N SER A 149 -20.85 -4.85 -45.17
CA SER A 149 -20.64 -5.01 -46.61
C SER A 149 -19.45 -4.20 -47.16
N PHE A 150 -19.00 -3.15 -46.47
CA PHE A 150 -17.82 -2.39 -46.89
C PHE A 150 -16.50 -3.09 -46.58
N ALA A 151 -16.53 -4.03 -45.64
CA ALA A 151 -15.39 -4.72 -45.09
C ALA A 151 -15.64 -6.23 -45.04
N SER A 152 -16.17 -6.76 -46.15
CA SER A 152 -16.32 -8.21 -46.30
C SER A 152 -14.94 -8.87 -46.29
N SER A 153 -14.87 -10.14 -45.87
CA SER A 153 -13.61 -10.89 -45.85
C SER A 153 -12.96 -11.01 -47.23
N GLU A 154 -13.74 -10.90 -48.32
CA GLU A 154 -13.27 -10.93 -49.71
C GLU A 154 -12.71 -9.57 -50.17
N ASP A 155 -13.14 -8.46 -49.57
CA ASP A 155 -12.72 -7.09 -49.92
C ASP A 155 -11.45 -6.63 -49.19
N ILE A 156 -10.96 -7.39 -48.22
CA ILE A 156 -9.77 -7.03 -47.42
C ILE A 156 -8.59 -7.90 -47.84
N LYS A 157 -7.57 -7.28 -48.42
CA LYS A 157 -6.38 -7.98 -48.88
C LYS A 157 -5.29 -8.00 -47.82
N GLY A 158 -4.74 -9.20 -47.61
CA GLY A 158 -3.66 -9.47 -46.69
C GLY A 158 -4.17 -10.00 -45.34
N GLU A 159 -3.38 -10.91 -44.78
CA GLU A 159 -3.60 -11.42 -43.43
C GLU A 159 -3.45 -10.34 -42.37
N ARG A 160 -4.23 -10.50 -41.30
CA ARG A 160 -4.15 -9.59 -40.14
C ARG A 160 -2.80 -9.66 -39.46
N HIS A 161 -2.11 -10.80 -39.48
CA HIS A 161 -0.80 -10.96 -38.88
C HIS A 161 0.24 -11.36 -39.94
N ALA A 162 1.48 -10.90 -39.77
CA ALA A 162 2.60 -11.33 -40.63
C ALA A 162 2.92 -12.83 -40.46
N TYR A 163 2.63 -13.37 -39.28
CA TYR A 163 2.84 -14.77 -38.94
C TYR A 163 1.59 -15.33 -38.25
N MET A 164 0.91 -16.30 -38.88
CA MET A 164 -0.35 -16.86 -38.37
C MET A 164 -0.17 -17.96 -37.31
N GLN A 165 1.08 -18.38 -37.04
CA GLN A 165 1.40 -19.52 -36.15
C GLN A 165 1.02 -19.30 -34.68
N SER A 166 0.90 -18.05 -34.22
CA SER A 166 0.59 -17.70 -32.82
C SER A 166 -0.80 -17.07 -32.63
N THR A 167 -1.71 -17.29 -33.58
CA THR A 167 -3.11 -16.79 -33.54
C THR A 167 -4.07 -17.80 -32.91
N TRP A 168 -5.33 -17.39 -32.70
CA TRP A 168 -6.35 -18.27 -32.12
C TRP A 168 -6.57 -19.55 -32.95
N ILE A 169 -6.42 -19.46 -34.28
CA ILE A 169 -6.56 -20.55 -35.24
C ILE A 169 -5.62 -21.73 -34.93
N ASN A 170 -4.41 -21.45 -34.45
CA ASN A 170 -3.38 -22.47 -34.16
C ASN A 170 -3.12 -22.65 -32.65
N SER A 171 -4.07 -22.22 -31.80
CA SER A 171 -3.90 -22.24 -30.33
C SER A 171 -4.71 -23.36 -29.65
N GLU A 172 -4.91 -24.46 -30.37
CA GLU A 172 -5.47 -25.70 -29.82
C GLU A 172 -4.53 -26.30 -28.77
N THR A 173 -5.08 -26.52 -27.58
CA THR A 173 -4.36 -27.21 -26.48
C THR A 173 -4.73 -28.69 -26.45
N PRO A 174 -3.78 -29.63 -26.30
CA PRO A 174 -4.12 -31.05 -26.26
C PRO A 174 -5.05 -31.38 -25.06
N PRO A 175 -6.04 -32.28 -25.22
CA PRO A 175 -6.92 -32.67 -24.11
C PRO A 175 -6.13 -33.34 -22.98
N LEU A 176 -6.54 -33.17 -21.72
CA LEU A 176 -5.81 -33.70 -20.55
C LEU A 176 -5.47 -35.20 -20.68
N SER A 177 -6.35 -35.97 -21.32
CA SER A 177 -6.19 -37.41 -21.59
C SER A 177 -5.08 -37.77 -22.58
N SER A 178 -4.60 -36.84 -23.40
CA SER A 178 -3.48 -37.07 -24.33
C SER A 178 -2.11 -36.82 -23.68
N TRP A 179 -2.06 -36.37 -22.43
CA TRP A 179 -0.83 -36.13 -21.69
C TRP A 179 -0.35 -37.42 -21.02
N LYS A 180 0.40 -38.26 -21.76
CA LYS A 180 1.16 -39.37 -21.15
C LYS A 180 2.41 -38.80 -20.48
N GLY A 181 2.63 -39.18 -19.21
CA GLY A 181 3.69 -38.65 -18.35
C GLY A 181 5.08 -38.67 -18.98
N ASN A 182 5.88 -37.67 -18.58
CA ASN A 182 7.23 -37.28 -19.04
C ASN A 182 7.30 -36.24 -20.16
N LEU A 183 7.26 -34.96 -19.78
CA LEU A 183 7.97 -33.82 -20.40
C LEU A 183 7.75 -32.58 -19.49
N LYS A 184 8.49 -32.41 -18.39
CA LYS A 184 9.75 -31.63 -18.29
C LYS A 184 9.77 -30.30 -19.07
N GLY A 185 9.40 -29.21 -18.39
CA GLY A 185 10.23 -28.01 -18.20
C GLY A 185 10.57 -27.08 -19.36
N ARG A 186 10.48 -27.48 -20.64
CA ARG A 186 10.89 -26.62 -21.77
C ARG A 186 9.75 -25.80 -22.37
N LEU A 187 8.54 -26.35 -22.49
CA LEU A 187 7.43 -25.69 -23.19
C LEU A 187 6.76 -24.56 -22.38
N LEU A 188 6.76 -24.64 -21.04
CA LEU A 188 6.16 -23.60 -20.20
C LEU A 188 6.96 -22.28 -20.24
N LYS A 189 8.30 -22.34 -20.38
CA LYS A 189 9.15 -21.15 -20.43
C LYS A 189 8.97 -20.37 -21.74
N GLU A 190 8.88 -21.07 -22.88
CA GLU A 190 8.66 -20.45 -24.19
C GLU A 190 7.23 -19.92 -24.36
N THR A 191 6.22 -20.62 -23.80
CA THR A 191 4.83 -20.17 -23.89
C THR A 191 4.56 -18.96 -22.97
N PHE A 192 5.19 -18.91 -21.79
CA PHE A 192 5.03 -17.80 -20.84
C PHE A 192 5.79 -16.52 -21.28
N GLN A 193 6.98 -16.66 -21.88
CA GLN A 193 7.70 -15.52 -22.45
C GLN A 193 7.00 -14.94 -23.69
N TYR A 194 6.33 -15.76 -24.50
CA TYR A 194 5.61 -15.29 -25.69
C TYR A 194 4.32 -14.53 -25.34
N VAL A 195 3.61 -14.95 -24.29
CA VAL A 195 2.37 -14.29 -23.81
C VAL A 195 2.68 -12.98 -23.09
N CYS A 196 3.75 -12.92 -22.29
CA CYS A 196 4.17 -11.68 -21.63
C CYS A 196 4.84 -10.69 -22.60
N GLY A 197 5.58 -11.17 -23.61
CA GLY A 197 6.27 -10.29 -24.57
C GLY A 197 5.32 -9.49 -25.49
N LEU A 198 4.15 -10.04 -25.83
CA LEU A 198 3.17 -9.36 -26.71
C LEU A 198 2.30 -8.32 -25.99
N LEU A 199 2.21 -8.39 -24.66
CA LEU A 199 1.42 -7.44 -23.84
C LEU A 199 2.17 -6.15 -23.49
N PHE A 200 3.48 -6.06 -23.76
CA PHE A 200 4.32 -4.93 -23.32
C PHE A 200 5.01 -4.13 -24.44
N MET A 201 4.65 -4.33 -25.70
CA MET A 201 5.11 -3.42 -26.76
C MET A 201 4.10 -2.29 -26.96
N ASN A 202 4.47 -1.10 -26.47
CA ASN A 202 3.81 0.22 -26.57
C ASN A 202 2.77 0.57 -25.50
N VAL A 203 3.23 0.81 -24.27
CA VAL A 203 2.63 1.84 -23.40
C VAL A 203 3.77 2.57 -22.67
N GLU A 204 4.32 3.61 -23.31
CA GLU A 204 5.00 4.65 -22.55
C GLU A 204 3.95 5.52 -21.88
N ASP A 205 4.12 5.65 -20.57
CA ASP A 205 3.65 6.68 -19.63
C ASP A 205 2.28 7.34 -19.85
N HIS A 206 1.47 7.31 -18.78
CA HIS A 206 0.15 7.97 -18.56
C HIS A 206 -1.11 7.09 -18.74
N SER A 207 -1.46 6.27 -17.74
CA SER A 207 -2.86 5.91 -17.45
C SER A 207 -3.07 5.25 -16.07
N LYS A 208 -2.98 6.03 -14.98
CA LYS A 208 -3.49 5.59 -13.66
C LYS A 208 -5.03 5.63 -13.56
N THR A 209 -5.73 6.29 -14.49
CA THR A 209 -7.14 6.67 -14.30
C THR A 209 -8.18 5.73 -14.93
N VAL A 210 -7.76 4.70 -15.68
CA VAL A 210 -8.70 3.78 -16.37
C VAL A 210 -9.00 2.54 -15.53
N PHE A 211 -8.05 2.09 -14.71
CA PHE A 211 -8.20 0.92 -13.83
C PHE A 211 -9.18 1.19 -12.67
N GLU A 212 -9.22 2.43 -12.17
CA GLU A 212 -10.08 2.84 -11.05
C GLU A 212 -11.57 2.89 -11.41
N LYS A 213 -11.91 3.27 -12.65
CA LYS A 213 -13.32 3.35 -13.10
C LYS A 213 -13.96 2.00 -13.43
N VAL A 214 -13.17 1.01 -13.83
CA VAL A 214 -13.67 -0.36 -14.06
C VAL A 214 -14.04 -1.03 -12.72
N ASN A 215 -13.31 -0.71 -11.65
CA ASN A 215 -13.62 -1.19 -10.29
C ASN A 215 -14.88 -0.53 -9.70
N GLU A 216 -15.18 0.72 -10.09
CA GLU A 216 -16.38 1.45 -9.68
C GLU A 216 -17.68 0.92 -10.32
N MET A 217 -17.60 0.30 -11.51
CA MET A 217 -18.75 -0.33 -12.16
C MET A 217 -19.05 -1.73 -11.61
N ALA A 218 -18.03 -2.46 -11.15
CA ALA A 218 -18.18 -3.80 -10.57
C ALA A 218 -18.86 -3.78 -9.18
N THR A 219 -18.83 -2.65 -8.47
CA THR A 219 -19.42 -2.50 -7.13
C THR A 219 -20.90 -2.10 -7.12
N ARG A 220 -21.52 -1.81 -8.29
CA ARG A 220 -22.94 -1.38 -8.37
C ARG A 220 -23.96 -2.47 -8.73
N LYS A 221 -23.55 -3.72 -8.99
CA LYS A 221 -24.49 -4.84 -9.21
C LYS A 221 -24.05 -6.06 -8.40
N GLY A 222 -24.59 -6.18 -7.18
CA GLY A 222 -24.28 -7.29 -6.28
C GLY A 222 -24.84 -8.62 -6.76
N THR A 223 -23.99 -9.65 -6.77
CA THR A 223 -24.31 -11.07 -6.51
C THR A 223 -23.07 -11.74 -5.87
N TYR A 224 -23.29 -12.42 -4.75
CA TYR A 224 -22.40 -12.91 -3.65
C TYR A 224 -21.46 -14.11 -3.97
N PRO A 225 -20.66 -14.69 -3.02
CA PRO A 225 -20.07 -14.17 -1.76
C PRO A 225 -18.55 -14.45 -1.59
N VAL A 226 -17.90 -13.65 -0.74
CA VAL A 226 -16.57 -13.95 -0.15
C VAL A 226 -16.81 -14.64 1.20
N HIS A 227 -16.35 -15.88 1.36
CA HIS A 227 -16.24 -16.51 2.68
C HIS A 227 -14.99 -16.00 3.40
N HIS A 228 -15.22 -15.28 4.50
CA HIS A 228 -14.27 -15.15 5.58
C HIS A 228 -14.14 -16.48 6.34
N ALA A 229 -12.91 -16.90 6.61
CA ALA A 229 -12.59 -17.72 7.77
C ALA A 229 -11.65 -16.90 8.66
N ILE A 230 -12.14 -16.58 9.86
CA ILE A 230 -11.35 -16.07 10.99
C ILE A 230 -10.69 -17.28 11.66
N PRO A 231 -9.41 -17.19 12.08
CA PRO A 231 -8.75 -18.27 12.81
C PRO A 231 -9.18 -18.30 14.28
N ALA A 232 -9.38 -19.50 14.81
CA ALA A 232 -9.59 -19.76 16.22
C ALA A 232 -8.24 -20.03 16.92
N THR A 233 -7.95 -19.32 18.00
CA THR A 233 -7.02 -19.76 19.04
C THR A 233 -7.63 -19.52 20.41
N ALA A 234 -7.86 -20.61 21.17
CA ALA A 234 -7.80 -20.63 22.63
C ALA A 234 -7.95 -22.08 23.15
N ARG A 235 -6.85 -22.65 23.66
CA ARG A 235 -6.82 -23.51 24.85
C ARG A 235 -5.79 -22.85 25.79
N THR A 236 -6.02 -22.76 27.10
CA THR A 236 -5.74 -23.87 28.02
C THR A 236 -6.56 -23.88 29.33
N SER A 237 -6.94 -25.12 29.70
CA SER A 237 -7.15 -25.71 31.04
C SER A 237 -8.24 -25.15 31.97
N THR A 238 -9.23 -25.95 32.38
CA THR A 238 -9.03 -27.10 33.29
C THR A 238 -10.20 -28.11 33.28
N LYS A 239 -9.82 -29.40 33.38
CA LYS A 239 -10.51 -30.58 33.96
C LYS A 239 -11.74 -31.23 33.26
N VAL A 240 -11.43 -32.34 32.57
CA VAL A 240 -11.97 -33.72 32.69
C VAL A 240 -13.45 -33.92 33.06
N ALA A 241 -14.27 -34.42 32.12
CA ALA A 241 -14.92 -35.75 32.17
C ALA A 241 -15.88 -35.98 30.96
N ASP A 242 -15.63 -37.09 30.24
CA ASP A 242 -16.54 -38.03 29.59
C ASP A 242 -17.61 -37.58 28.55
N MET A 243 -17.38 -37.97 27.29
CA MET A 243 -18.10 -39.01 26.51
C MET A 243 -18.15 -38.74 24.99
N GLU A 244 -17.44 -39.61 24.28
CA GLU A 244 -17.42 -40.02 22.86
C GLU A 244 -18.21 -39.26 21.78
N ALA A 245 -17.47 -38.83 20.74
CA ALA A 245 -17.96 -38.68 19.38
C ALA A 245 -17.21 -39.66 18.47
N VAL A 246 -17.94 -40.63 17.91
CA VAL A 246 -17.50 -41.46 16.79
C VAL A 246 -17.80 -40.71 15.49
N THR A 247 -16.77 -40.56 14.67
CA THR A 247 -16.80 -40.05 13.29
C THR A 247 -17.49 -41.04 12.35
N PHE A 248 -18.21 -40.54 11.34
CA PHE A 248 -18.58 -41.35 10.17
C PHE A 248 -18.55 -40.51 8.90
N SER A 249 -17.38 -40.50 8.26
CA SER A 249 -17.27 -40.48 6.81
C SER A 249 -17.33 -41.94 6.39
N ASP A 250 -18.45 -42.38 5.82
CA ASP A 250 -18.46 -43.52 4.92
C ASP A 250 -19.76 -43.58 4.11
N LEU A 251 -19.60 -44.03 2.87
CA LEU A 251 -20.61 -44.43 1.89
C LEU A 251 -21.22 -43.36 0.99
N CYS A 252 -20.45 -43.07 -0.05
CA CYS A 252 -20.92 -42.90 -1.42
C CYS A 252 -22.01 -43.91 -1.85
N HIS A 253 -22.83 -43.43 -2.80
CA HIS A 253 -23.62 -44.19 -3.78
C HIS A 253 -24.92 -44.87 -3.33
N LYS A 254 -26.08 -44.27 -3.67
CA LYS A 254 -26.98 -44.76 -4.75
C LYS A 254 -28.36 -44.05 -4.74
N ARG A 255 -28.87 -43.89 -5.96
CA ARG A 255 -30.28 -43.94 -6.40
C ARG A 255 -31.21 -42.72 -6.22
N CYS A 256 -31.50 -42.14 -7.40
CA CYS A 256 -32.81 -41.86 -7.97
C CYS A 256 -34.09 -42.20 -7.17
N GLU A 257 -35.06 -41.31 -7.39
CA GLU A 257 -36.52 -41.44 -7.42
C GLU A 257 -37.35 -40.94 -6.22
N ARG A 258 -38.24 -40.01 -6.59
CA ARG A 258 -39.62 -39.72 -6.11
C ARG A 258 -39.87 -38.52 -5.19
N LYS A 259 -40.83 -37.75 -5.69
CA LYS A 259 -41.70 -36.73 -5.08
C LYS A 259 -42.26 -37.17 -3.73
N GLU A 260 -42.38 -36.24 -2.79
CA GLU A 260 -43.65 -35.83 -2.19
C GLU A 260 -43.45 -34.67 -1.18
N GLU A 261 -44.42 -33.75 -1.19
CA GLU A 261 -44.59 -32.65 -0.24
C GLU A 261 -44.86 -33.18 1.19
N ARG A 262 -44.42 -32.43 2.22
CA ARG A 262 -45.15 -32.32 3.49
C ARG A 262 -44.73 -31.08 4.29
N THR A 263 -45.73 -30.25 4.56
CA THR A 263 -45.72 -29.11 5.48
C THR A 263 -45.76 -29.57 6.93
N LEU A 264 -45.10 -28.85 7.85
CA LEU A 264 -45.31 -28.96 9.30
C LEU A 264 -45.23 -27.58 9.96
N THR A 265 -46.34 -27.22 10.62
CA THR A 265 -46.58 -25.98 11.37
C THR A 265 -46.41 -26.26 12.87
N TYR A 266 -45.84 -25.33 13.64
CA TYR A 266 -45.88 -25.36 15.10
C TYR A 266 -46.36 -24.02 15.69
N TYR A 267 -47.31 -24.12 16.62
CA TYR A 267 -47.86 -23.05 17.46
C TYR A 267 -47.08 -22.94 18.77
N MET A 268 -46.91 -21.73 19.31
CA MET A 268 -46.53 -21.50 20.71
C MET A 268 -47.69 -20.83 21.49
N LYS A 269 -47.90 -21.29 22.72
CA LYS A 269 -48.90 -20.79 23.68
C LYS A 269 -48.15 -20.28 24.93
N PRO A 270 -48.53 -19.14 25.54
CA PRO A 270 -47.83 -18.53 26.68
C PRO A 270 -48.54 -18.79 28.03
N SER A 271 -47.80 -18.60 29.13
CA SER A 271 -48.33 -18.54 30.52
C SER A 271 -47.40 -17.60 31.32
N SER A 272 -47.81 -16.36 31.62
CA SER A 272 -48.57 -15.89 32.82
C SER A 272 -47.65 -15.69 34.03
N GLU A 273 -47.72 -14.66 34.88
CA GLU A 273 -48.59 -13.49 35.11
C GLU A 273 -47.83 -12.67 36.19
N GLY A 274 -47.68 -11.35 36.07
CA GLY A 274 -48.44 -10.32 36.80
C GLY A 274 -47.44 -9.34 37.46
N ASP A 275 -47.66 -8.04 37.63
CA ASP A 275 -48.83 -7.20 37.41
C ASP A 275 -48.43 -5.70 37.46
N VAL A 276 -49.04 -4.90 36.56
CA VAL A 276 -49.48 -3.46 36.58
C VAL A 276 -48.56 -2.36 37.19
N LEU A 277 -48.35 -1.12 36.68
CA LEU A 277 -49.04 -0.10 35.88
C LEU A 277 -47.94 0.76 35.18
N GLY A 278 -47.96 1.14 33.91
CA GLY A 278 -48.90 2.04 33.22
C GLY A 278 -48.09 3.16 32.52
N GLY A 279 -48.13 3.23 31.17
CA GLY A 279 -47.49 4.33 30.42
C GLY A 279 -46.99 3.94 29.02
N SER A 280 -47.89 4.00 28.04
CA SER A 280 -47.70 3.74 26.61
C SER A 280 -46.43 4.32 25.96
N ARG A 281 -45.75 3.54 25.11
CA ARG A 281 -45.14 4.02 23.85
C ARG A 281 -44.79 2.86 22.89
N TYR A 282 -45.14 3.09 21.64
CA TYR A 282 -45.01 2.25 20.45
C TYR A 282 -43.63 1.59 20.30
N CYS A 283 -43.62 0.27 20.05
CA CYS A 283 -42.45 -0.46 19.57
C CYS A 283 -42.82 -1.11 18.23
N THR A 284 -42.32 -0.54 17.14
CA THR A 284 -42.38 -1.15 15.81
C THR A 284 -41.08 -1.92 15.61
N THR A 285 -41.15 -3.24 15.71
CA THR A 285 -40.06 -4.15 15.33
C THR A 285 -40.32 -4.64 13.90
N LEU A 286 -39.49 -4.20 12.96
CA LEU A 286 -39.51 -4.63 11.56
C LEU A 286 -38.36 -5.63 11.37
N THR A 287 -38.71 -6.90 11.26
CA THR A 287 -37.77 -8.00 10.97
C THR A 287 -37.80 -8.28 9.48
N LEU A 288 -36.68 -8.05 8.80
CA LEU A 288 -36.48 -8.39 7.40
C LEU A 288 -36.02 -9.86 7.28
N ARG A 289 -36.73 -10.64 6.46
CA ARG A 289 -36.22 -11.84 5.79
C ARG A 289 -36.62 -11.80 4.31
N GLU A 290 -35.61 -11.97 3.47
CA GLU A 290 -35.60 -12.33 2.04
C GLU A 290 -36.60 -13.46 1.67
N PRO A 291 -36.99 -13.73 0.40
CA PRO A 291 -36.06 -13.85 -0.76
C PRO A 291 -36.59 -13.67 -2.22
N CYS A 292 -35.63 -13.79 -3.17
CA CYS A 292 -35.72 -14.16 -4.60
C CYS A 292 -36.41 -13.21 -5.60
N TRP A 293 -35.79 -12.96 -6.77
CA TRP A 293 -36.37 -13.19 -8.11
C TRP A 293 -35.29 -13.19 -9.22
N LEU A 294 -35.20 -14.30 -9.95
CA LEU A 294 -34.73 -14.39 -11.33
C LEU A 294 -35.80 -13.73 -12.23
N VAL A 295 -35.43 -12.86 -13.17
CA VAL A 295 -36.33 -12.39 -14.23
C VAL A 295 -35.85 -12.90 -15.59
N ARG A 296 -36.66 -13.80 -16.16
CA ARG A 296 -36.71 -14.20 -17.56
C ARG A 296 -37.57 -13.17 -18.29
N ILE A 297 -37.14 -12.63 -19.44
CA ILE A 297 -38.03 -11.89 -20.35
C ILE A 297 -38.02 -12.58 -21.70
N SER A 298 -39.21 -12.86 -22.21
CA SER A 298 -39.50 -13.06 -23.63
C SER A 298 -40.95 -12.57 -23.88
N PRO A 299 -41.26 -12.02 -25.07
CA PRO A 299 -42.14 -10.87 -25.24
C PRO A 299 -43.55 -11.25 -25.66
N SER A 300 -44.53 -10.38 -25.38
CA SER A 300 -45.70 -10.18 -26.25
C SER A 300 -46.69 -9.12 -25.72
N SER A 301 -47.16 -8.29 -26.66
CA SER A 301 -48.50 -7.64 -26.69
C SER A 301 -48.72 -6.31 -25.94
N SER A 302 -48.43 -5.22 -26.67
CA SER A 302 -49.22 -4.00 -26.89
C SER A 302 -50.50 -3.73 -26.08
N ILE A 303 -50.68 -2.48 -25.62
CA ILE A 303 -51.74 -1.52 -26.04
C ILE A 303 -51.65 -0.18 -25.24
N TYR A 304 -51.58 0.93 -26.01
CA TYR A 304 -51.91 2.36 -25.82
C TYR A 304 -52.26 2.95 -24.42
N MET A 305 -51.72 4.13 -24.06
CA MET A 305 -52.31 5.47 -24.35
C MET A 305 -51.55 6.65 -23.64
N THR A 306 -51.00 7.55 -24.47
CA THR A 306 -50.93 9.04 -24.46
C THR A 306 -50.97 9.89 -23.14
N VAL A 307 -50.02 10.84 -22.97
CA VAL A 307 -50.17 12.34 -23.02
C VAL A 307 -49.11 13.12 -22.21
N LYS A 308 -48.35 13.95 -22.97
CA LYS A 308 -47.75 15.30 -22.78
C LYS A 308 -46.81 15.68 -21.61
N LEU A 309 -45.60 16.05 -22.04
CA LEU A 309 -44.73 17.13 -21.52
C LEU A 309 -45.40 18.50 -21.52
N SER A 310 -44.95 19.40 -20.63
CA SER A 310 -44.87 20.85 -20.89
C SER A 310 -43.72 21.50 -20.10
N PHE A 311 -42.84 22.16 -20.85
CA PHE A 311 -41.87 23.18 -20.42
C PHE A 311 -42.59 24.53 -20.27
N LEU A 312 -42.13 25.44 -19.39
CA LEU A 312 -42.28 26.88 -19.62
C LEU A 312 -41.23 27.72 -18.86
N LEU A 313 -40.43 28.45 -19.64
CA LEU A 313 -39.70 29.69 -19.30
C LEU A 313 -40.69 30.87 -19.36
N CYS A 314 -40.52 31.89 -18.51
CA CYS A 314 -40.46 33.32 -18.88
C CYS A 314 -40.47 34.26 -17.66
N MET A 315 -39.64 35.31 -17.76
CA MET A 315 -39.65 36.52 -16.93
C MET A 315 -40.96 37.33 -17.07
N PRO A 316 -41.15 38.37 -16.23
CA PRO A 316 -41.08 39.71 -16.82
C PRO A 316 -40.36 40.78 -15.96
N TYR A 317 -39.93 41.82 -16.66
CA TYR A 317 -39.39 43.09 -16.19
C TYR A 317 -40.39 44.19 -16.60
N GLN A 318 -40.86 45.05 -15.69
CA GLN A 318 -41.16 46.45 -15.98
C GLN A 318 -41.43 47.31 -14.72
N SER A 319 -40.95 48.54 -14.84
CA SER A 319 -40.85 49.66 -13.89
C SER A 319 -42.17 50.42 -13.68
N THR A 320 -42.39 50.99 -12.48
CA THR A 320 -42.93 52.35 -12.27
C THR A 320 -42.47 52.93 -10.91
N TYR A 321 -42.50 54.26 -10.80
CA TYR A 321 -41.74 55.12 -9.87
C TYR A 321 -42.67 55.91 -8.91
N ASN A 322 -42.16 56.21 -7.70
CA ASN A 322 -42.47 57.32 -6.74
C ASN A 322 -43.70 57.26 -5.77
N PRO A 323 -43.73 58.05 -4.66
CA PRO A 323 -42.79 58.15 -3.51
C PRO A 323 -43.49 58.18 -2.12
N HIS A 324 -42.69 58.30 -1.05
CA HIS A 324 -43.02 58.63 0.35
C HIS A 324 -43.55 57.51 1.26
N HIS A 325 -42.70 57.02 2.16
CA HIS A 325 -42.94 57.04 3.61
C HIS A 325 -41.66 56.67 4.36
N THR A 326 -41.14 57.62 5.14
CA THR A 326 -40.19 57.39 6.23
C THR A 326 -40.90 56.66 7.36
N VAL A 327 -40.29 55.61 7.95
CA VAL A 327 -40.33 55.29 9.40
C VAL A 327 -39.36 54.13 9.73
N SER A 328 -38.46 54.44 10.67
CA SER A 328 -37.66 53.63 11.60
C SER A 328 -37.30 52.15 11.35
N ASN A 329 -35.98 51.93 11.39
CA ASN A 329 -35.23 50.70 11.62
C ASN A 329 -35.73 49.88 12.84
N PRO A 330 -36.08 48.59 12.69
CA PRO A 330 -36.02 47.63 13.78
C PRO A 330 -34.67 46.89 13.73
N GLN A 331 -33.93 46.97 14.82
CA GLN A 331 -32.75 46.12 15.07
C GLN A 331 -33.10 44.66 14.80
N THR A 332 -32.65 44.12 13.68
CA THR A 332 -32.57 42.67 13.48
C THR A 332 -31.49 42.15 14.41
N THR A 333 -31.91 41.56 15.52
CA THR A 333 -31.10 40.58 16.24
C THR A 333 -30.89 39.41 15.28
N THR A 334 -29.79 39.44 14.54
CA THR A 334 -29.34 38.31 13.74
C THR A 334 -29.14 37.14 14.71
N MET A 335 -30.00 36.12 14.64
CA MET A 335 -29.67 34.81 15.20
C MET A 335 -28.38 34.38 14.52
N ALA A 336 -27.25 34.43 15.26
CA ALA A 336 -25.98 33.94 14.78
C ALA A 336 -26.16 32.50 14.33
N SER A 337 -25.97 32.21 13.05
CA SER A 337 -26.03 30.83 12.58
C SER A 337 -24.91 30.06 13.27
N LEU A 338 -25.27 29.06 14.08
CA LEU A 338 -24.33 28.14 14.72
C LEU A 338 -23.36 27.56 13.68
N VAL A 339 -22.11 27.32 14.08
CA VAL A 339 -21.10 26.69 13.21
C VAL A 339 -21.64 25.34 12.67
N PRO A 340 -21.62 25.12 11.33
CA PRO A 340 -22.10 23.88 10.74
C PRO A 340 -21.34 22.66 11.25
N LYS A 341 -22.00 21.50 11.29
CA LYS A 341 -21.36 20.21 11.58
C LYS A 341 -20.99 19.48 10.28
N VAL A 342 -19.86 18.79 10.28
CA VAL A 342 -19.33 18.00 9.17
C VAL A 342 -18.87 16.63 9.65
N LYS A 343 -18.86 15.65 8.76
CA LYS A 343 -18.25 14.34 9.02
C LYS A 343 -16.75 14.45 8.79
N LEU A 344 -15.95 14.15 9.80
CA LEU A 344 -14.50 14.08 9.69
C LEU A 344 -14.11 12.62 9.37
N GLY A 345 -13.87 12.35 8.09
CA GLY A 345 -13.61 11.01 7.58
C GLY A 345 -14.85 10.12 7.50
N SER A 346 -14.64 8.89 7.01
CA SER A 346 -15.69 7.89 6.73
C SER A 346 -16.17 7.13 7.98
N GLN A 347 -15.42 7.21 9.08
CA GLN A 347 -15.63 6.50 10.35
C GLN A 347 -16.83 7.02 11.18
N GLY A 348 -17.47 8.11 10.74
CA GLY A 348 -18.67 8.64 11.38
C GLY A 348 -18.43 9.64 12.51
N LEU A 349 -17.19 10.09 12.74
CA LEU A 349 -16.91 11.22 13.62
C LEU A 349 -17.55 12.49 13.05
N VAL A 350 -18.40 13.15 13.84
CA VAL A 350 -19.06 14.41 13.46
C VAL A 350 -18.54 15.53 14.34
N VAL A 351 -18.07 16.60 13.73
CA VAL A 351 -17.43 17.75 14.39
C VAL A 351 -17.92 19.07 13.79
N SER A 352 -17.59 20.20 14.40
CA SER A 352 -17.81 21.52 13.80
C SER A 352 -16.87 21.75 12.62
N ALA A 353 -17.37 22.38 11.55
CA ALA A 353 -16.59 22.73 10.35
C ALA A 353 -15.36 23.59 10.69
N GLN A 354 -15.48 24.40 11.74
CA GLN A 354 -14.38 25.14 12.34
C GLN A 354 -13.99 24.47 13.66
N GLY A 355 -12.74 24.01 13.79
CA GLY A 355 -12.18 23.55 15.06
C GLY A 355 -11.37 24.63 15.77
N LEU A 356 -10.94 24.34 17.00
CA LEU A 356 -10.09 25.22 17.81
C LEU A 356 -8.81 24.49 18.24
N GLY A 357 -7.66 25.00 17.81
CA GLY A 357 -6.36 24.54 18.30
C GLY A 357 -6.01 25.21 19.63
N CYS A 358 -5.84 24.44 20.70
CA CYS A 358 -5.68 24.97 22.06
C CYS A 358 -4.23 25.24 22.47
N MET A 359 -3.24 24.87 21.64
CA MET A 359 -1.80 24.99 21.95
C MET A 359 -1.40 26.37 22.49
N GLY A 360 -1.91 27.45 21.88
CA GLY A 360 -1.54 28.83 22.23
C GLY A 360 -1.99 29.29 23.62
N MET A 361 -2.90 28.56 24.27
CA MET A 361 -3.47 28.94 25.57
C MET A 361 -2.49 28.73 26.73
N THR A 362 -1.64 27.70 26.64
CA THR A 362 -0.66 27.35 27.67
C THR A 362 0.81 27.54 27.22
N GLY A 363 1.03 28.32 26.16
CA GLY A 363 2.37 28.71 25.71
C GLY A 363 2.56 28.57 24.19
N SER A 364 3.79 28.27 23.77
CA SER A 364 4.25 28.06 22.38
C SER A 364 4.40 29.30 21.48
N TYR A 365 3.50 30.29 21.57
CA TYR A 365 3.59 31.58 20.86
C TYR A 365 3.76 32.77 21.80
N GLY A 366 4.36 32.51 22.96
CA GLY A 366 4.60 33.47 24.03
C GLY A 366 4.35 32.90 25.42
N LEU A 367 4.19 33.79 26.40
CA LEU A 367 3.83 33.42 27.77
C LEU A 367 2.41 32.81 27.83
N PRO A 368 2.18 31.81 28.71
CA PRO A 368 0.84 31.29 28.99
C PRO A 368 -0.14 32.42 29.33
N LYS A 369 -1.40 32.25 28.95
CA LYS A 369 -2.46 33.20 29.31
C LYS A 369 -3.10 32.82 30.65
N PRO A 370 -3.70 33.77 31.38
CA PRO A 370 -4.42 33.46 32.61
C PRO A 370 -5.47 32.38 32.37
N GLU A 371 -5.44 31.32 33.19
CA GLU A 371 -6.34 30.17 33.08
C GLU A 371 -7.84 30.58 33.03
N PRO A 372 -8.35 31.48 33.89
CA PRO A 372 -9.76 31.88 33.85
C PRO A 372 -10.20 32.52 32.52
N ASP A 373 -9.30 33.24 31.84
CA ASP A 373 -9.62 33.88 30.57
C ASP A 373 -9.68 32.85 29.43
N MET A 374 -8.84 31.81 29.49
CA MET A 374 -8.86 30.73 28.52
C MET A 374 -10.07 29.81 28.71
N ILE A 375 -10.49 29.56 29.96
CA ILE A 375 -11.76 28.85 30.24
C ILE A 375 -12.94 29.60 29.62
N LYS A 376 -13.04 30.92 29.84
CA LYS A 376 -14.09 31.75 29.23
C LYS A 376 -14.07 31.71 27.69
N LEU A 377 -12.87 31.71 27.09
CA LEU A 377 -12.73 31.61 25.64
C LEU A 377 -13.20 30.24 25.11
N ILE A 378 -12.86 29.16 25.81
CA ILE A 378 -13.33 27.80 25.47
C ILE A 378 -14.85 27.72 25.55
N HIS A 379 -15.45 28.21 26.65
CA HIS A 379 -16.92 28.25 26.80
C HIS A 379 -17.57 29.02 25.65
N HIS A 380 -17.04 30.19 25.31
CA HIS A 380 -17.56 30.99 24.20
C HIS A 380 -17.43 30.32 22.84
N ALA A 381 -16.34 29.57 22.60
CA ALA A 381 -16.20 28.77 21.38
C ALA A 381 -17.32 27.72 21.29
N ILE A 382 -17.58 27.01 22.38
CA ILE A 382 -18.62 25.98 22.46
C ILE A 382 -20.00 26.60 22.27
N ASP A 383 -20.29 27.73 22.93
CA ASP A 383 -21.55 28.46 22.79
C ASP A 383 -21.76 28.99 21.36
N SER A 384 -20.68 29.27 20.63
CA SER A 384 -20.72 29.66 19.22
C SER A 384 -20.88 28.47 18.25
N GLY A 385 -20.92 27.23 18.78
CA GLY A 385 -21.08 26.00 18.00
C GLY A 385 -19.79 25.29 17.63
N VAL A 386 -18.63 25.75 18.12
CA VAL A 386 -17.35 25.02 17.94
C VAL A 386 -17.35 23.82 18.87
N THR A 387 -17.34 22.63 18.29
CA THR A 387 -17.38 21.36 19.03
C THR A 387 -16.05 20.61 18.96
N PHE A 388 -15.18 20.91 17.99
CA PHE A 388 -13.88 20.25 17.85
C PHE A 388 -12.76 20.99 18.57
N LEU A 389 -12.24 20.41 19.64
CA LEU A 389 -11.15 20.97 20.45
C LEU A 389 -9.89 20.11 20.29
N ASP A 390 -8.78 20.71 19.87
CA ASP A 390 -7.52 20.03 19.62
C ASP A 390 -6.44 20.43 20.64
N THR A 391 -5.88 19.45 21.35
CA THR A 391 -4.81 19.61 22.36
C THR A 391 -3.72 18.54 22.19
N SER A 392 -2.78 18.44 23.13
CA SER A 392 -1.73 17.40 23.19
C SER A 392 -1.09 17.37 24.58
N ASP A 393 -0.61 16.18 24.98
CA ASP A 393 0.15 15.98 26.21
C ASP A 393 1.42 16.85 26.34
N VAL A 394 2.04 17.27 25.22
CA VAL A 394 3.27 18.07 25.23
C VAL A 394 3.03 19.58 25.36
N TYR A 395 1.78 20.05 25.25
CA TYR A 395 1.48 21.49 25.27
C TYR A 395 1.55 22.07 26.70
N GLY A 396 2.41 23.08 26.89
CA GLY A 396 2.67 23.70 28.19
C GLY A 396 3.20 22.71 29.24
N PRO A 397 3.97 21.69 28.82
CA PRO A 397 3.74 20.25 29.04
C PRO A 397 2.63 19.86 30.02
N HIS A 398 1.71 19.01 29.56
CA HIS A 398 0.57 18.45 30.32
C HIS A 398 -0.48 19.48 30.79
N THR A 399 -0.16 20.77 30.86
CA THR A 399 -1.05 21.80 31.39
C THR A 399 -2.22 22.14 30.47
N ASN A 400 -2.08 21.98 29.14
CA ASN A 400 -3.18 22.27 28.21
C ASN A 400 -4.34 21.28 28.36
N GLU A 401 -4.04 20.00 28.53
CA GLU A 401 -5.06 18.97 28.81
C GLU A 401 -5.78 19.24 30.14
N ILE A 402 -5.03 19.64 31.17
CA ILE A 402 -5.62 20.02 32.48
C ILE A 402 -6.55 21.24 32.34
N LEU A 403 -6.15 22.26 31.58
CA LEU A 403 -6.98 23.43 31.30
C LEU A 403 -8.30 23.04 30.62
N LEU A 404 -8.26 22.17 29.61
CA LEU A 404 -9.45 21.70 28.91
C LEU A 404 -10.34 20.86 29.83
N GLY A 405 -9.76 19.94 30.62
CA GLY A 405 -10.52 19.14 31.59
C GLY A 405 -11.28 20.01 32.59
N LYS A 406 -10.62 21.02 33.16
CA LYS A 406 -11.27 22.01 34.04
C LYS A 406 -12.39 22.77 33.33
N ALA A 407 -12.11 23.32 32.15
CA ALA A 407 -13.10 24.10 31.39
C ALA A 407 -14.37 23.30 31.11
N LEU A 408 -14.23 22.03 30.73
CA LEU A 408 -15.36 21.16 30.40
C LEU A 408 -16.12 20.71 31.64
N LYS A 409 -15.43 20.43 32.74
CA LYS A 409 -16.04 20.05 34.02
C LYS A 409 -16.83 21.20 34.64
N GLU A 410 -16.23 22.39 34.72
CA GLU A 410 -16.85 23.58 35.30
C GLU A 410 -18.13 23.99 34.54
N GLY A 411 -18.14 23.82 33.21
CA GLY A 411 -19.30 24.16 32.38
C GLY A 411 -20.30 23.02 32.17
N GLY A 412 -20.00 21.78 32.59
CA GLY A 412 -20.79 20.60 32.22
C GLY A 412 -20.89 20.40 30.69
N LEU A 413 -19.79 20.62 29.97
CA LEU A 413 -19.77 20.74 28.50
C LEU A 413 -19.19 19.51 27.77
N ARG A 414 -18.77 18.45 28.49
CA ARG A 414 -18.12 17.28 27.88
C ARG A 414 -18.93 16.66 26.73
N ASP A 415 -20.25 16.55 26.90
CA ASP A 415 -21.15 15.95 25.89
C ASP A 415 -21.38 16.84 24.67
N LYS A 416 -20.96 18.12 24.72
CA LYS A 416 -21.11 19.07 23.62
C LYS A 416 -19.90 19.11 22.69
N VAL A 417 -18.80 18.45 23.04
CA VAL A 417 -17.52 18.56 22.31
C VAL A 417 -16.95 17.21 21.91
N GLN A 418 -16.12 17.25 20.87
CA GLN A 418 -15.23 16.18 20.45
C GLN A 418 -13.81 16.63 20.77
N ILE A 419 -13.14 15.92 21.69
CA ILE A 419 -11.79 16.22 22.14
C ILE A 419 -10.78 15.40 21.36
N ALA A 420 -9.90 16.09 20.65
CA ALA A 420 -8.70 15.52 20.07
C ALA A 420 -7.49 15.77 20.98
N THR A 421 -6.74 14.72 21.32
CA THR A 421 -5.42 14.85 21.95
C THR A 421 -4.39 13.94 21.27
N LYS A 422 -3.12 14.04 21.66
CA LYS A 422 -1.99 13.40 20.98
C LYS A 422 -0.91 12.94 21.93
N PHE A 423 -0.15 11.95 21.47
CA PHE A 423 1.08 11.44 22.10
C PHE A 423 2.19 11.27 21.06
N GLY A 424 3.38 10.86 21.48
CA GLY A 424 4.44 10.45 20.56
C GLY A 424 5.60 11.43 20.47
N ILE A 425 5.67 12.39 21.39
CA ILE A 425 6.81 13.29 21.55
C ILE A 425 7.39 13.10 22.95
N ARG A 426 8.60 12.55 23.02
CA ARG A 426 9.33 12.30 24.27
C ARG A 426 10.50 13.27 24.41
N ARG A 427 10.77 13.73 25.63
CA ARG A 427 11.97 14.51 25.96
C ARG A 427 12.96 13.63 26.71
N VAL A 428 14.16 13.46 26.15
CA VAL A 428 15.27 12.69 26.74
C VAL A 428 16.53 13.57 26.66
N ASP A 429 17.20 13.79 27.81
CA ASP A 429 18.42 14.61 27.91
C ASP A 429 18.31 16.00 27.26
N GLY A 430 17.15 16.65 27.40
CA GLY A 430 16.86 17.96 26.80
C GLY A 430 16.61 17.94 25.29
N LYS A 431 16.71 16.77 24.63
CA LYS A 431 16.37 16.58 23.22
C LYS A 431 14.92 16.09 23.09
N THR A 432 14.29 16.49 21.99
CA THR A 432 12.94 16.04 21.63
C THR A 432 13.06 14.94 20.58
N GLU A 433 12.40 13.81 20.79
CA GLU A 433 12.34 12.70 19.85
C GLU A 433 10.90 12.19 19.69
N ALA A 434 10.63 11.52 18.56
CA ALA A 434 9.38 10.77 18.39
C ALA A 434 9.44 9.46 19.20
N CYS A 435 8.30 8.96 19.68
CA CYS A 435 8.24 7.67 20.37
C CYS A 435 6.93 6.93 20.08
N GLY A 436 7.03 5.80 19.37
CA GLY A 436 5.89 4.95 18.96
C GLY A 436 5.78 3.64 19.73
N ASP A 437 6.61 3.43 20.75
CA ASP A 437 6.63 2.19 21.52
C ASP A 437 5.27 1.91 22.21
N PRO A 438 4.72 0.68 22.14
CA PRO A 438 3.44 0.33 22.75
C PRO A 438 3.29 0.69 24.24
N ALA A 439 4.33 0.47 25.05
CA ALA A 439 4.24 0.79 26.48
C ALA A 439 4.16 2.31 26.70
N TYR A 440 4.90 3.07 25.89
CA TYR A 440 4.82 4.53 25.90
C TYR A 440 3.44 5.04 25.41
N VAL A 441 2.91 4.49 24.31
CA VAL A 441 1.57 4.81 23.79
C VAL A 441 0.52 4.67 24.89
N ARG A 442 0.50 3.51 25.56
CA ARG A 442 -0.44 3.23 26.65
C ARG A 442 -0.27 4.21 27.81
N SER A 443 0.97 4.41 28.28
CA SER A 443 1.25 5.35 29.38
C SER A 443 0.78 6.77 29.06
N CYS A 444 0.96 7.24 27.83
CA CYS A 444 0.47 8.55 27.40
C CYS A 444 -1.07 8.61 27.37
N CYS A 445 -1.74 7.55 26.92
CA CYS A 445 -3.19 7.47 26.87
C CYS A 445 -3.80 7.58 28.28
N GLU A 446 -3.32 6.75 29.22
CA GLU A 446 -3.75 6.78 30.63
C GLU A 446 -3.50 8.16 31.27
N GLY A 447 -2.34 8.74 30.99
CA GLY A 447 -2.01 10.09 31.46
C GLY A 447 -2.96 11.15 30.93
N SER A 448 -3.34 11.05 29.65
CA SER A 448 -4.21 12.02 28.97
C SER A 448 -5.65 11.94 29.50
N LEU A 449 -6.19 10.72 29.67
CA LEU A 449 -7.49 10.47 30.29
C LEU A 449 -7.58 11.13 31.68
N LYS A 450 -6.56 10.90 32.52
CA LYS A 450 -6.49 11.49 33.86
C LYS A 450 -6.42 13.02 33.84
N ARG A 451 -5.65 13.62 32.93
CA ARG A 451 -5.47 15.07 32.87
C ARG A 451 -6.70 15.79 32.32
N LEU A 452 -7.38 15.18 31.35
CA LEU A 452 -8.63 15.69 30.78
C LEU A 452 -9.83 15.41 31.69
N ASP A 453 -9.70 14.53 32.69
CA ASP A 453 -10.78 14.08 33.57
C ASP A 453 -11.94 13.45 32.77
N ILE A 454 -11.60 12.53 31.85
CA ILE A 454 -12.53 11.81 30.98
C ILE A 454 -12.20 10.32 30.93
N ASP A 455 -13.21 9.48 30.68
CA ASP A 455 -13.03 8.03 30.54
C ASP A 455 -12.68 7.58 29.12
N CYS A 456 -12.95 8.42 28.12
CA CYS A 456 -12.71 8.13 26.71
C CYS A 456 -12.29 9.39 25.93
N ILE A 457 -11.18 9.27 25.18
CA ILE A 457 -10.72 10.27 24.21
C ILE A 457 -11.50 10.10 22.90
N ASP A 458 -12.04 11.19 22.34
CA ASP A 458 -12.82 11.09 21.10
C ASP A 458 -11.91 10.82 19.89
N LEU A 459 -10.81 11.55 19.74
CA LEU A 459 -9.84 11.34 18.68
C LEU A 459 -8.41 11.38 19.23
N TYR A 460 -7.64 10.30 19.07
CA TYR A 460 -6.28 10.19 19.58
C TYR A 460 -5.26 10.12 18.46
N TYR A 461 -4.36 11.11 18.40
CA TYR A 461 -3.35 11.22 17.35
C TYR A 461 -2.00 10.65 17.78
N VAL A 462 -1.34 9.94 16.86
CA VAL A 462 0.13 9.88 16.84
C VAL A 462 0.65 11.26 16.41
N HIS A 463 1.21 12.03 17.33
CA HIS A 463 1.63 13.42 17.12
C HIS A 463 2.82 13.52 16.16
N ARG A 464 3.80 12.63 16.30
CA ARG A 464 4.95 12.50 15.39
C ARG A 464 5.28 11.03 15.23
N ILE A 465 5.56 10.63 13.99
CA ILE A 465 5.86 9.24 13.67
C ILE A 465 7.27 8.89 14.15
N ASP A 466 7.38 7.80 14.89
CA ASP A 466 8.66 7.22 15.26
C ASP A 466 9.18 6.35 14.11
N THR A 467 10.12 6.89 13.33
CA THR A 467 10.70 6.22 12.16
C THR A 467 11.59 5.04 12.50
N ARG A 468 11.74 4.72 13.78
CA ARG A 468 12.39 3.51 14.26
C ARG A 468 11.42 2.37 14.46
N VAL A 469 10.12 2.61 14.63
CA VAL A 469 9.16 1.55 14.95
C VAL A 469 8.24 1.35 13.76
N PRO A 470 8.04 0.11 13.26
CA PRO A 470 7.04 -0.14 12.23
C PRO A 470 5.68 0.39 12.68
N ILE A 471 5.00 1.12 11.79
CA ILE A 471 3.73 1.77 12.16
C ILE A 471 2.67 0.77 12.64
N GLU A 472 2.73 -0.47 12.16
CA GLU A 472 1.84 -1.57 12.54
C GLU A 472 1.95 -1.89 14.04
N VAL A 473 3.14 -1.78 14.62
CA VAL A 473 3.37 -2.02 16.05
C VAL A 473 2.70 -0.93 16.89
N THR A 474 2.87 0.34 16.48
CA THR A 474 2.23 1.49 17.15
C THR A 474 0.70 1.39 17.03
N MET A 475 0.20 1.08 15.84
CA MET A 475 -1.22 0.96 15.55
C MET A 475 -1.86 -0.25 16.23
N GLY A 476 -1.12 -1.35 16.40
CA GLY A 476 -1.58 -2.51 17.14
C GLY A 476 -1.91 -2.18 18.59
N GLU A 477 -1.15 -1.29 19.23
CA GLU A 477 -1.47 -0.83 20.59
C GLU A 477 -2.65 0.15 20.61
N LEU A 478 -2.73 1.06 19.64
CA LEU A 478 -3.88 1.97 19.51
C LEU A 478 -5.19 1.20 19.30
N ARG A 479 -5.16 0.14 18.50
CA ARG A 479 -6.31 -0.75 18.30
C ARG A 479 -6.78 -1.36 19.63
N LYS A 480 -5.87 -1.84 20.49
CA LYS A 480 -6.25 -2.35 21.82
C LYS A 480 -6.91 -1.28 22.69
N LEU A 481 -6.38 -0.05 22.67
CA LEU A 481 -6.97 1.07 23.41
C LEU A 481 -8.38 1.42 22.91
N VAL A 482 -8.67 1.22 21.63
CA VAL A 482 -10.01 1.34 21.06
C VAL A 482 -10.91 0.19 21.53
N GLU A 483 -10.43 -1.06 21.48
CA GLU A 483 -11.15 -2.24 21.96
C GLU A 483 -11.46 -2.16 23.47
N GLU A 484 -10.58 -1.55 24.25
CA GLU A 484 -10.76 -1.24 25.69
C GLU A 484 -11.73 -0.07 25.94
N GLY A 485 -12.19 0.65 24.92
CA GLY A 485 -13.10 1.79 25.04
C GLY A 485 -12.45 3.09 25.55
N LYS A 486 -11.12 3.18 25.61
CA LYS A 486 -10.37 4.37 26.05
C LYS A 486 -10.19 5.41 24.95
N VAL A 487 -10.24 4.99 23.70
CA VAL A 487 -10.12 5.82 22.51
C VAL A 487 -11.26 5.47 21.56
N LYS A 488 -11.93 6.48 21.01
CA LYS A 488 -13.03 6.25 20.06
C LYS A 488 -12.58 6.23 18.60
N TYR A 489 -11.71 7.18 18.23
CA TYR A 489 -11.17 7.31 16.88
C TYR A 489 -9.65 7.52 16.92
N VAL A 490 -8.95 7.02 15.90
CA VAL A 490 -7.50 7.16 15.77
C VAL A 490 -7.16 8.14 14.65
N GLY A 491 -6.14 8.97 14.88
CA GLY A 491 -5.59 9.88 13.88
C GLY A 491 -4.07 9.80 13.79
N LEU A 492 -3.51 10.35 12.71
CA LEU A 492 -2.06 10.55 12.56
C LEU A 492 -1.75 12.04 12.35
N SER A 493 -0.58 12.49 12.77
CA SER A 493 -0.10 13.83 12.44
C SER A 493 1.28 13.74 11.81
N GLU A 494 1.47 14.48 10.72
CA GLU A 494 2.77 14.55 10.03
C GLU A 494 3.30 13.17 9.60
N ALA A 495 2.42 12.35 9.01
CA ALA A 495 2.73 11.02 8.45
C ALA A 495 2.76 11.05 6.91
N CYS A 496 3.66 10.27 6.29
CA CYS A 496 3.76 10.13 4.84
C CYS A 496 2.67 9.21 4.28
N ALA A 497 2.45 9.24 2.97
CA ALA A 497 1.41 8.46 2.31
C ALA A 497 1.54 6.94 2.55
N SER A 498 2.75 6.40 2.50
CA SER A 498 3.04 4.98 2.78
C SER A 498 2.66 4.60 4.22
N THR A 499 3.17 5.35 5.21
CA THR A 499 2.84 5.15 6.63
C THR A 499 1.34 5.26 6.88
N ILE A 500 0.62 6.21 6.25
CA ILE A 500 -0.84 6.35 6.38
C ILE A 500 -1.56 5.09 5.90
N ARG A 501 -1.21 4.56 4.71
CA ARG A 501 -1.84 3.35 4.15
C ARG A 501 -1.65 2.14 5.05
N ARG A 502 -0.41 1.93 5.49
CA ARG A 502 -0.03 0.82 6.36
C ARG A 502 -0.73 0.92 7.71
N ALA A 503 -0.79 2.10 8.30
CA ALA A 503 -1.53 2.33 9.54
C ALA A 503 -3.03 2.02 9.39
N HIS A 504 -3.64 2.53 8.31
CA HIS A 504 -5.07 2.35 8.02
C HIS A 504 -5.45 0.88 7.81
N ALA A 505 -4.53 0.07 7.26
CA ALA A 505 -4.72 -1.37 7.10
C ALA A 505 -4.76 -2.13 8.44
N VAL A 506 -4.10 -1.63 9.49
CA VAL A 506 -4.12 -2.23 10.84
C VAL A 506 -5.36 -1.81 11.62
N HIS A 507 -5.65 -0.52 11.62
CA HIS A 507 -6.88 0.05 12.19
C HIS A 507 -7.25 1.33 11.44
N PRO A 508 -8.52 1.53 11.08
CA PRO A 508 -8.91 2.69 10.28
C PRO A 508 -8.50 4.03 10.91
N ILE A 509 -7.81 4.85 10.12
CA ILE A 509 -7.49 6.22 10.47
C ILE A 509 -8.69 7.11 10.16
N THR A 510 -9.13 7.92 11.14
CA THR A 510 -10.26 8.84 10.99
C THR A 510 -9.83 10.18 10.43
N ALA A 511 -8.68 10.69 10.88
CA ALA A 511 -8.17 11.98 10.45
C ALA A 511 -6.63 12.04 10.40
N VAL A 512 -6.12 12.84 9.48
CA VAL A 512 -4.70 13.18 9.36
C VAL A 512 -4.50 14.69 9.58
N GLN A 513 -3.64 15.04 10.53
CA GLN A 513 -3.38 16.42 10.93
C GLN A 513 -2.01 16.92 10.43
N ASN A 514 -2.02 17.91 9.53
CA ASN A 514 -0.82 18.47 8.89
C ASN A 514 -0.88 20.00 8.79
N GLU A 515 0.27 20.64 8.60
CA GLU A 515 0.30 22.07 8.26
C GLU A 515 -0.22 22.29 6.84
N TRP A 516 -1.38 22.90 6.69
CA TRP A 516 -1.93 23.27 5.37
C TRP A 516 -2.50 24.68 5.40
N SER A 517 -2.01 25.53 4.50
CA SER A 517 -2.47 26.91 4.33
C SER A 517 -2.06 27.40 2.95
N LEU A 518 -2.50 28.59 2.55
CA LEU A 518 -1.92 29.27 1.38
C LEU A 518 -0.38 29.33 1.46
N TRP A 519 0.20 29.37 2.66
CA TRP A 519 1.64 29.47 2.86
C TRP A 519 2.37 28.10 2.87
N SER A 520 1.66 26.98 3.04
CA SER A 520 2.22 25.62 3.12
C SER A 520 1.35 24.66 2.32
N ARG A 521 1.82 24.22 1.15
CA ARG A 521 1.06 23.40 0.18
C ARG A 521 1.80 22.14 -0.25
N ASP A 522 2.87 21.78 0.45
CA ASP A 522 3.76 20.65 0.16
C ASP A 522 3.03 19.29 0.17
N LEU A 523 1.92 19.18 0.90
CA LEU A 523 1.17 17.94 1.08
C LEU A 523 0.15 17.62 -0.04
N GLU A 524 -0.08 18.55 -0.97
CA GLU A 524 -1.14 18.43 -2.00
C GLU A 524 -0.86 17.34 -3.04
N SER A 525 0.41 17.00 -3.29
CA SER A 525 0.80 15.97 -4.26
C SER A 525 0.59 14.54 -3.76
N GLU A 526 0.72 14.30 -2.45
CA GLU A 526 0.80 12.94 -1.90
C GLU A 526 -0.18 12.66 -0.77
N ILE A 527 -0.29 13.56 0.21
CA ILE A 527 -1.05 13.31 1.43
C ILE A 527 -2.55 13.55 1.20
N ILE A 528 -2.92 14.64 0.52
CA ILE A 528 -4.34 14.93 0.22
C ILE A 528 -4.98 13.84 -0.63
N PRO A 529 -4.38 13.40 -1.76
CA PRO A 529 -4.94 12.30 -2.54
C PRO A 529 -5.06 11.01 -1.72
N THR A 530 -4.04 10.68 -0.92
CA THR A 530 -4.05 9.47 -0.07
C THR A 530 -5.16 9.52 0.99
N CYS A 531 -5.38 10.66 1.64
CA CYS A 531 -6.45 10.80 2.62
C CYS A 531 -7.82 10.61 1.96
N ARG A 532 -8.05 11.25 0.81
CA ARG A 532 -9.32 11.16 0.07
C ARG A 532 -9.61 9.75 -0.44
N GLU A 533 -8.60 9.07 -0.97
CA GLU A 533 -8.70 7.68 -1.42
C GLU A 533 -9.16 6.76 -0.29
N LEU A 534 -8.61 6.93 0.91
CA LEU A 534 -8.94 6.11 2.09
C LEU A 534 -10.16 6.62 2.88
N GLY A 535 -10.80 7.69 2.43
CA GLY A 535 -11.92 8.32 3.15
C GLY A 535 -11.54 8.90 4.52
N ILE A 536 -10.30 9.39 4.67
CA ILE A 536 -9.74 9.99 5.88
C ILE A 536 -9.98 11.51 5.86
N GLY A 537 -10.42 12.08 6.99
CA GLY A 537 -10.57 13.53 7.14
C GLY A 537 -9.23 14.27 7.25
N ILE A 538 -9.17 15.51 6.80
CA ILE A 538 -7.96 16.33 6.84
C ILE A 538 -8.13 17.44 7.88
N VAL A 539 -7.17 17.57 8.79
CA VAL A 539 -7.20 18.58 9.86
C VAL A 539 -6.01 19.53 9.71
N PRO A 540 -6.19 20.69 9.05
CA PRO A 540 -5.14 21.70 8.91
C PRO A 540 -4.78 22.37 10.23
N TYR A 541 -3.54 22.21 10.68
CA TYR A 541 -2.97 23.07 11.72
C TYR A 541 -2.24 24.27 11.11
N SER A 542 -2.14 25.35 11.88
CA SER A 542 -1.59 26.65 11.41
C SER A 542 -2.18 27.16 10.07
N PRO A 543 -3.51 27.07 9.83
CA PRO A 543 -4.12 27.40 8.54
C PRO A 543 -3.98 28.87 8.11
N ILE A 544 -3.55 29.74 9.03
CA ILE A 544 -3.33 31.19 8.82
C ILE A 544 -1.82 31.51 8.84
N GLY A 545 -0.97 30.56 8.43
CA GLY A 545 0.48 30.76 8.33
C GLY A 545 1.14 31.17 9.65
N ARG A 546 0.73 30.55 10.77
CA ARG A 546 1.26 30.85 12.13
C ARG A 546 1.11 32.33 12.54
N GLY A 547 0.08 32.98 12.02
CA GLY A 547 -0.25 34.39 12.25
C GLY A 547 0.18 35.33 11.12
N PHE A 548 1.04 34.88 10.20
CA PHE A 548 1.51 35.71 9.09
C PHE A 548 0.35 36.21 8.22
N LEU A 549 -0.61 35.36 7.88
CA LEU A 549 -1.77 35.75 7.07
C LEU A 549 -2.83 36.56 7.83
N ALA A 550 -2.61 36.81 9.13
CA ALA A 550 -3.47 37.67 9.94
C ALA A 550 -2.86 39.06 10.17
N VAL A 551 -1.55 39.15 10.36
CA VAL A 551 -0.85 40.37 10.79
C VAL A 551 0.09 40.92 9.72
N GLY A 552 0.57 40.07 8.82
CA GLY A 552 1.52 40.43 7.77
C GLY A 552 2.97 40.49 8.26
N PRO A 553 3.85 41.20 7.52
CA PRO A 553 5.29 41.21 7.79
C PRO A 553 5.65 41.81 9.14
N SER A 554 4.85 42.74 9.67
CA SER A 554 5.05 43.35 10.99
C SER A 554 4.97 42.35 12.15
N LEU A 555 4.47 41.13 11.90
CA LEU A 555 4.50 40.06 12.90
C LEU A 555 5.93 39.74 13.35
N ALA A 556 6.90 39.74 12.41
CA ALA A 556 8.29 39.38 12.70
C ALA A 556 8.92 40.32 13.74
N ASP A 557 8.63 41.63 13.62
CA ASP A 557 9.14 42.68 14.51
C ASP A 557 8.56 42.57 15.93
N ASN A 558 7.39 41.97 16.08
CA ASN A 558 6.65 41.86 17.34
C ASN A 558 6.80 40.50 18.03
N LEU A 559 7.64 39.60 17.52
CA LEU A 559 7.92 38.32 18.17
C LEU A 559 8.76 38.54 19.43
N ILE A 560 8.29 38.02 20.57
CA ILE A 560 9.03 38.11 21.83
C ILE A 560 10.29 37.23 21.81
N GLU A 561 11.21 37.51 22.72
CA GLU A 561 12.40 36.69 22.90
C GLU A 561 12.04 35.25 23.33
N GLY A 562 12.67 34.26 22.69
CA GLY A 562 12.35 32.84 22.88
C GLY A 562 11.21 32.29 22.00
N ASP A 563 10.50 33.12 21.21
CA ASP A 563 9.52 32.62 20.24
C ASP A 563 10.22 31.80 19.14
N PHE A 564 9.80 30.55 18.94
CA PHE A 564 10.47 29.66 17.99
C PHE A 564 10.33 30.13 16.53
N ARG A 565 9.33 30.95 16.20
CA ARG A 565 9.14 31.52 14.86
C ARG A 565 10.31 32.39 14.44
N LYS A 566 11.02 33.05 15.37
CA LYS A 566 12.25 33.81 15.05
C LYS A 566 13.33 32.94 14.38
N ARG A 567 13.31 31.62 14.61
CA ARG A 567 14.26 30.65 14.05
C ARG A 567 13.73 29.94 12.81
N MET A 568 12.51 30.23 12.38
CA MET A 568 11.90 29.58 11.22
C MET A 568 12.36 30.26 9.92
N PRO A 569 12.83 29.49 8.91
CA PRO A 569 13.33 30.08 7.67
C PRO A 569 12.36 31.02 6.97
N ARG A 570 11.05 30.72 6.98
CA ARG A 570 10.03 31.62 6.39
C ARG A 570 9.93 32.98 7.05
N PHE A 571 10.16 33.05 8.36
CA PHE A 571 10.16 34.32 9.10
C PHE A 571 11.48 35.08 8.93
N GLN A 572 12.57 34.38 8.62
CA GLN A 572 13.85 35.00 8.23
C GLN A 572 13.83 35.55 6.80
N ASN A 573 12.91 35.07 5.95
CA ASN A 573 12.74 35.52 4.56
C ASN A 573 11.52 36.45 4.39
N MET A 574 11.22 37.26 5.41
CA MET A 574 10.00 38.08 5.44
C MET A 574 9.93 39.12 4.33
N ASP A 575 11.08 39.69 3.92
CA ASP A 575 11.14 40.67 2.82
C ASP A 575 10.62 40.12 1.50
N HIS A 576 10.80 38.82 1.27
CA HIS A 576 10.26 38.13 0.10
C HIS A 576 8.79 37.78 0.32
N ASN A 577 8.51 37.12 1.45
CA ASN A 577 7.19 36.58 1.75
C ASN A 577 6.11 37.67 1.93
N LYS A 578 6.47 38.91 2.28
CA LYS A 578 5.51 40.02 2.46
C LYS A 578 4.63 40.26 1.23
N THR A 579 5.15 40.04 0.03
CA THR A 579 4.43 40.22 -1.23
C THR A 579 3.20 39.32 -1.33
N ILE A 580 3.27 38.12 -0.74
CA ILE A 580 2.15 37.18 -0.66
C ILE A 580 1.05 37.77 0.22
N PHE A 581 1.41 38.28 1.40
CA PHE A 581 0.45 38.91 2.31
C PHE A 581 -0.22 40.13 1.67
N GLU A 582 0.56 40.99 1.02
CA GLU A 582 0.04 42.20 0.35
C GLU A 582 -1.02 41.86 -0.70
N ARG A 583 -0.78 40.85 -1.55
CA ARG A 583 -1.73 40.40 -2.58
C ARG A 583 -2.99 39.77 -1.98
N VAL A 584 -2.84 38.90 -0.98
CA VAL A 584 -4.00 38.30 -0.28
C VAL A 584 -4.81 39.39 0.44
N ASN A 585 -4.15 40.38 1.04
CA ASN A 585 -4.80 41.49 1.74
C ASN A 585 -5.56 42.41 0.77
N GLU A 586 -5.02 42.69 -0.41
CA GLU A 586 -5.70 43.45 -1.45
C GLU A 586 -7.01 42.75 -1.86
N MET A 587 -6.95 41.44 -2.10
CA MET A 587 -8.12 40.64 -2.44
C MET A 587 -9.13 40.57 -1.29
N ALA A 588 -8.66 40.42 -0.04
CA ALA A 588 -9.52 40.41 1.15
C ALA A 588 -10.28 41.75 1.30
N THR A 589 -9.59 42.86 1.04
CA THR A 589 -10.17 44.20 1.04
C THR A 589 -11.26 44.34 -0.02
N LYS A 590 -10.99 43.91 -1.27
CA LYS A 590 -12.00 43.91 -2.36
C LYS A 590 -13.23 43.08 -2.01
N LYS A 591 -13.04 41.98 -1.26
CA LYS A 591 -14.10 41.06 -0.85
C LYS A 591 -14.82 41.47 0.44
N GLY A 592 -14.33 42.51 1.14
CA GLY A 592 -14.92 43.00 2.39
C GLY A 592 -14.70 42.08 3.59
N CYS A 593 -13.58 41.35 3.64
CA CYS A 593 -13.22 40.48 4.77
C CYS A 593 -11.77 40.72 5.22
N THR A 594 -11.37 40.17 6.37
CA THR A 594 -9.97 40.26 6.80
C THR A 594 -9.09 39.26 6.04
N THR A 595 -7.79 39.53 5.94
CA THR A 595 -6.82 38.61 5.33
C THR A 595 -6.83 37.23 5.99
N ALA A 596 -7.01 37.19 7.33
CA ALA A 596 -7.17 35.95 8.08
C ALA A 596 -8.44 35.19 7.68
N GLN A 597 -9.57 35.88 7.53
CA GLN A 597 -10.82 35.29 7.06
C GLN A 597 -10.68 34.73 5.66
N LEU A 598 -10.06 35.48 4.73
CA LEU A 598 -9.87 35.03 3.36
C LEU A 598 -8.98 33.79 3.28
N ALA A 599 -7.84 33.81 3.98
CA ALA A 599 -6.91 32.69 4.02
C ALA A 599 -7.55 31.42 4.62
N LEU A 600 -8.32 31.57 5.70
CA LEU A 600 -9.02 30.44 6.33
C LEU A 600 -10.20 29.95 5.49
N ALA A 601 -10.90 30.86 4.81
CA ALA A 601 -11.96 30.52 3.86
C ALA A 601 -11.43 29.67 2.71
N TRP A 602 -10.23 29.99 2.19
CA TRP A 602 -9.57 29.15 1.19
C TRP A 602 -9.38 27.72 1.68
N VAL A 603 -8.92 27.53 2.93
CA VAL A 603 -8.77 26.18 3.52
C VAL A 603 -10.12 25.46 3.62
N HIS A 604 -11.19 26.14 4.05
CA HIS A 604 -12.54 25.57 4.09
C HIS A 604 -13.07 25.18 2.70
N HIS A 605 -12.66 25.86 1.63
CA HIS A 605 -13.08 25.55 0.25
C HIS A 605 -12.31 24.37 -0.37
N GLN A 606 -11.29 23.85 0.30
CA GLN A 606 -10.54 22.69 -0.21
C GLN A 606 -11.37 21.40 -0.23
N GLY A 607 -12.41 21.30 0.60
CA GLY A 607 -13.36 20.18 0.57
C GLY A 607 -14.16 20.03 1.86
N THR A 608 -15.25 19.25 1.80
CA THR A 608 -16.11 18.97 2.97
C THR A 608 -15.47 18.01 3.98
N ASP A 609 -14.34 17.41 3.60
CA ASP A 609 -13.46 16.53 4.37
C ASP A 609 -12.41 17.31 5.18
N VAL A 610 -12.39 18.65 5.10
CA VAL A 610 -11.38 19.52 5.70
C VAL A 610 -11.93 20.28 6.91
N VAL A 611 -11.26 20.16 8.06
CA VAL A 611 -11.62 20.85 9.32
C VAL A 611 -10.40 21.57 9.91
N PRO A 612 -10.19 22.86 9.63
CA PRO A 612 -9.04 23.60 10.14
C PRO A 612 -9.16 23.92 11.64
N ILE A 613 -8.01 23.93 12.33
CA ILE A 613 -7.89 24.20 13.78
C ILE A 613 -6.99 25.44 14.09
N PRO A 614 -7.33 26.65 13.61
CA PRO A 614 -6.62 27.86 13.97
C PRO A 614 -6.66 28.08 15.49
N GLY A 615 -5.49 28.24 16.10
CA GLY A 615 -5.39 28.57 17.51
C GLY A 615 -5.51 30.06 17.78
N THR A 616 -6.13 30.42 18.90
CA THR A 616 -6.26 31.81 19.34
C THR A 616 -6.37 31.91 20.86
N THR A 617 -5.98 33.06 21.39
CA THR A 617 -6.16 33.46 22.80
C THR A 617 -7.04 34.70 22.94
N LYS A 618 -7.69 35.14 21.85
CA LYS A 618 -8.51 36.36 21.78
C LYS A 618 -9.89 36.04 21.20
N PHE A 619 -10.93 36.60 21.82
CA PHE A 619 -12.33 36.50 21.37
C PHE A 619 -12.54 37.00 19.94
N GLU A 620 -11.97 38.16 19.60
CA GLU A 620 -12.15 38.75 18.28
C GLU A 620 -11.55 37.89 17.17
N ASN A 621 -10.39 37.26 17.42
CA ASN A 621 -9.80 36.32 16.47
C ASN A 621 -10.66 35.06 16.31
N LEU A 622 -11.27 34.56 17.40
CA LEU A 622 -12.20 33.43 17.33
C LEU A 622 -13.43 33.76 16.47
N LYS A 623 -14.01 34.95 16.67
CA LYS A 623 -15.12 35.45 15.82
C LYS A 623 -14.70 35.56 14.36
N GLN A 624 -13.50 36.06 14.08
CA GLN A 624 -12.98 36.11 12.70
C GLN A 624 -12.83 34.70 12.11
N ASN A 625 -12.28 33.75 12.86
CA ASN A 625 -12.12 32.37 12.40
C ASN A 625 -13.48 31.74 12.05
N ILE A 626 -14.49 31.91 12.90
CA ILE A 626 -15.86 31.46 12.63
C ILE A 626 -16.45 32.19 11.41
N GLY A 627 -16.23 33.51 11.31
CA GLY A 627 -16.70 34.33 10.19
C GLY A 627 -16.16 33.91 8.83
N ALA A 628 -14.99 33.24 8.77
CA ALA A 628 -14.42 32.72 7.53
C ALA A 628 -15.36 31.72 6.80
N LEU A 629 -16.22 31.00 7.53
CA LEU A 629 -17.22 30.08 6.96
C LEU A 629 -18.27 30.78 6.08
N SER A 630 -18.45 32.09 6.28
CA SER A 630 -19.39 32.91 5.51
C SER A 630 -18.79 33.51 4.23
N VAL A 631 -17.46 33.50 4.09
CA VAL A 631 -16.77 34.00 2.90
C VAL A 631 -16.89 32.95 1.80
N LYS A 632 -17.49 33.28 0.66
CA LYS A 632 -17.64 32.38 -0.50
C LYS A 632 -16.57 32.66 -1.54
N LEU A 633 -15.85 31.64 -2.00
CA LEU A 633 -14.83 31.77 -3.05
C LEU A 633 -15.29 31.11 -4.34
N THR A 634 -15.21 31.82 -5.45
CA THR A 634 -15.43 31.23 -6.78
C THR A 634 -14.20 30.42 -7.21
N PRO A 635 -14.32 29.50 -8.19
CA PRO A 635 -13.17 28.78 -8.72
C PRO A 635 -12.05 29.70 -9.23
N GLU A 636 -12.39 30.85 -9.80
CA GLU A 636 -11.43 31.84 -10.30
C GLU A 636 -10.70 32.53 -9.14
N GLU A 637 -11.42 32.88 -8.07
CA GLU A 637 -10.84 33.45 -6.85
C GLU A 637 -9.93 32.46 -6.12
N MET A 638 -10.31 31.17 -6.10
CA MET A 638 -9.45 30.10 -5.58
C MET A 638 -8.15 30.01 -6.39
N ALA A 639 -8.24 29.97 -7.72
CA ALA A 639 -7.07 29.92 -8.59
C ALA A 639 -6.19 31.18 -8.46
N GLU A 640 -6.80 32.35 -8.31
CA GLU A 640 -6.08 33.61 -8.08
C GLU A 640 -5.30 33.56 -6.76
N LEU A 641 -5.94 33.19 -5.64
CA LEU A 641 -5.28 33.03 -4.34
C LEU A 641 -4.12 32.04 -4.40
N GLU A 642 -4.32 30.91 -5.08
CA GLU A 642 -3.31 29.87 -5.24
C GLU A 642 -2.11 30.34 -6.06
N SER A 643 -2.33 31.23 -7.03
CA SER A 643 -1.25 31.85 -7.80
C SER A 643 -0.38 32.80 -6.98
N PHE A 644 -0.90 33.36 -5.88
CA PHE A 644 -0.15 34.27 -5.01
C PHE A 644 0.88 33.53 -4.16
N ALA A 645 0.61 32.25 -3.87
CA ALA A 645 1.42 31.42 -3.01
C ALA A 645 1.68 30.05 -3.65
N SER A 646 2.11 30.06 -4.92
CA SER A 646 2.66 28.86 -5.56
C SER A 646 3.89 28.37 -4.78
N GLY A 647 4.24 27.08 -4.90
CA GLY A 647 5.35 26.49 -4.14
C GLY A 647 6.67 27.25 -4.28
N GLU A 648 6.94 27.83 -5.46
CA GLU A 648 8.13 28.64 -5.73
C GLU A 648 8.05 30.07 -5.17
N ALA A 649 6.84 30.57 -4.88
CA ALA A 649 6.64 31.92 -4.37
C ALA A 649 6.97 32.04 -2.88
N VAL A 650 6.84 30.97 -2.09
CA VAL A 650 7.13 30.99 -0.65
C VAL A 650 8.61 30.70 -0.41
N LYS A 651 9.33 31.64 0.21
CA LYS A 651 10.75 31.47 0.50
C LYS A 651 10.98 30.96 1.93
N GLY A 652 11.76 29.88 2.03
CA GLY A 652 12.17 29.25 3.28
C GLY A 652 11.30 28.05 3.67
N GLU A 653 11.93 27.06 4.30
CA GLU A 653 11.29 25.86 4.83
C GLU A 653 10.28 26.16 5.94
N ARG A 654 9.25 25.30 6.06
CA ARG A 654 8.23 25.40 7.11
C ARG A 654 8.76 25.13 8.52
N HIS A 655 9.89 24.45 8.65
CA HIS A 655 10.55 24.19 9.93
C HIS A 655 12.07 24.29 9.78
N ALA A 656 12.77 24.68 10.85
CA ALA A 656 14.24 24.65 10.89
C ALA A 656 14.81 23.21 10.89
N LEU A 657 14.01 22.25 11.37
CA LEU A 657 14.33 20.81 11.38
C LEU A 657 13.21 20.06 10.67
N MET A 658 13.40 19.75 9.39
CA MET A 658 12.42 19.04 8.55
C MET A 658 12.28 17.54 8.90
N GLN A 659 13.12 17.02 9.81
CA GLN A 659 13.13 15.60 10.20
C GLN A 659 11.83 15.13 10.89
N MET A 660 11.09 16.02 11.56
CA MET A 660 9.82 15.65 12.25
C MET A 660 8.58 16.05 11.45
N THR A 661 8.66 15.98 10.12
CA THR A 661 7.58 16.32 9.21
C THR A 661 7.19 15.10 8.39
N TRP A 662 6.03 15.14 7.74
CA TRP A 662 5.55 14.03 6.93
C TRP A 662 6.57 13.55 5.88
N ILE A 663 7.41 14.44 5.35
CA ILE A 663 8.45 14.13 4.36
C ILE A 663 9.40 13.02 4.85
N ASN A 664 9.75 13.01 6.14
CA ASN A 664 10.73 12.10 6.72
C ASN A 664 10.09 11.13 7.73
N SER A 665 8.85 10.71 7.49
CA SER A 665 8.05 9.93 8.44
C SER A 665 7.72 8.51 7.96
N GLU A 666 8.49 7.99 7.00
CA GLU A 666 8.43 6.58 6.61
C GLU A 666 8.92 5.70 7.79
N THR A 667 8.19 4.62 8.06
CA THR A 667 8.58 3.64 9.08
C THR A 667 9.14 2.38 8.43
N PRO A 668 10.00 1.60 9.11
CA PRO A 668 10.49 0.34 8.56
C PRO A 668 9.30 -0.56 8.21
N PRO A 669 9.24 -1.13 6.99
CA PRO A 669 8.19 -2.05 6.62
C PRO A 669 8.32 -3.37 7.36
N LEU A 670 7.19 -3.95 7.74
CA LEU A 670 7.10 -5.39 7.98
C LEU A 670 6.85 -6.08 6.63
N ILE A 671 7.54 -7.19 6.41
CA ILE A 671 7.37 -8.06 5.25
C ILE A 671 6.89 -9.42 5.71
N LYS A 672 6.20 -10.13 4.82
CA LYS A 672 5.78 -11.52 5.04
C LYS A 672 6.80 -12.46 4.44
N LEU A 673 7.44 -13.29 5.26
CA LEU A 673 8.28 -14.38 4.78
C LEU A 673 7.42 -15.62 4.62
N GLY A 674 6.99 -15.84 3.38
CA GLY A 674 6.09 -16.92 3.01
C GLY A 674 4.61 -16.63 3.32
N SER A 675 3.76 -17.63 3.10
CA SER A 675 2.31 -17.54 3.28
C SER A 675 1.79 -18.01 4.65
N GLN A 676 2.69 -18.45 5.53
CA GLN A 676 2.38 -19.13 6.80
C GLN A 676 2.12 -18.15 7.97
N GLY A 677 2.21 -16.84 7.72
CA GLY A 677 1.99 -15.80 8.73
C GLY A 677 3.24 -15.31 9.47
N LEU A 678 4.45 -15.69 9.01
CA LEU A 678 5.68 -15.12 9.53
C LEU A 678 5.85 -13.68 9.02
N GLU A 679 5.77 -12.72 9.92
CA GLU A 679 6.04 -11.30 9.64
C GLU A 679 7.34 -10.88 10.31
N VAL A 680 8.19 -10.17 9.57
CA VAL A 680 9.50 -9.70 10.04
C VAL A 680 9.82 -8.31 9.52
N SER A 681 10.78 -7.61 10.13
CA SER A 681 11.31 -6.36 9.60
C SER A 681 11.96 -6.56 8.22
N ALA A 682 11.73 -5.63 7.30
CA ALA A 682 12.27 -5.68 5.93
C ALA A 682 13.80 -5.79 5.87
N VAL A 683 14.50 -5.24 6.86
CA VAL A 683 15.92 -5.50 7.08
C VAL A 683 16.06 -6.23 8.41
N GLY A 684 16.64 -7.43 8.38
CA GLY A 684 17.01 -8.20 9.56
C GLY A 684 18.46 -7.94 9.99
N LEU A 685 18.87 -8.57 11.09
CA LEU A 685 20.24 -8.51 11.59
C LEU A 685 20.88 -9.90 11.57
N GLY A 686 21.91 -10.07 10.74
CA GLY A 686 22.75 -11.26 10.78
C GLY A 686 23.76 -11.19 11.94
N CYS A 687 23.62 -12.07 12.92
CA CYS A 687 24.39 -12.01 14.16
C CYS A 687 25.76 -12.73 14.11
N MET A 688 26.09 -13.41 13.00
CA MET A 688 27.34 -14.19 12.86
C MET A 688 28.59 -13.42 13.28
N GLY A 689 28.74 -12.17 12.81
CA GLY A 689 29.91 -11.33 13.08
C GLY A 689 30.15 -10.97 14.55
N MET A 690 29.13 -11.15 15.41
CA MET A 690 29.22 -10.85 16.84
C MET A 690 30.00 -11.92 17.63
N SER A 691 30.16 -13.12 17.06
CA SER A 691 30.87 -14.25 17.69
C SER A 691 32.01 -14.81 16.83
N GLY A 692 32.52 -14.01 15.88
CA GLY A 692 33.70 -14.34 15.06
C GLY A 692 33.45 -14.25 13.55
N GLY A 693 34.40 -14.72 12.74
CA GLY A 693 34.30 -14.83 11.28
C GLY A 693 34.94 -13.70 10.45
N TYR A 694 34.93 -12.45 10.95
CA TYR A 694 35.51 -11.29 10.25
C TYR A 694 36.41 -10.43 11.15
N GLY A 695 37.30 -11.07 11.91
CA GLY A 695 38.26 -10.42 12.81
C GLY A 695 38.02 -10.72 14.29
N PRO A 696 38.65 -9.94 15.20
CA PRO A 696 38.63 -10.23 16.64
C PRO A 696 37.25 -10.01 17.25
N LEU A 697 36.93 -10.83 18.25
CA LEU A 697 35.70 -10.73 19.05
C LEU A 697 35.58 -9.33 19.67
N LYS A 698 34.35 -8.82 19.70
CA LYS A 698 33.99 -7.58 20.40
C LYS A 698 33.52 -7.91 21.81
N PRO A 699 33.59 -6.96 22.75
CA PRO A 699 33.03 -7.15 24.09
C PRO A 699 31.55 -7.56 24.02
N GLU A 700 31.17 -8.55 24.82
CA GLU A 700 29.81 -9.11 24.83
C GLU A 700 28.73 -8.03 25.03
N GLN A 701 28.97 -7.11 25.97
CA GLN A 701 28.04 -6.03 26.29
C GLN A 701 27.82 -5.08 25.11
N ASP A 702 28.83 -4.81 24.29
CA ASP A 702 28.69 -3.95 23.12
C ASP A 702 27.78 -4.60 22.08
N MET A 703 27.84 -5.94 21.95
CA MET A 703 26.97 -6.68 21.04
C MET A 703 25.53 -6.77 21.55
N ILE A 704 25.33 -6.91 22.87
CA ILE A 704 24.01 -6.80 23.50
C ILE A 704 23.41 -5.41 23.23
N ASN A 705 24.20 -4.34 23.44
CA ASN A 705 23.76 -2.97 23.18
C ASN A 705 23.40 -2.76 21.69
N LEU A 706 24.16 -3.37 20.77
CA LEU A 706 23.86 -3.32 19.34
C LEU A 706 22.55 -4.05 19.01
N ILE A 707 22.28 -5.22 19.60
CA ILE A 707 21.02 -5.95 19.42
C ILE A 707 19.84 -5.13 19.97
N HIS A 708 20.00 -4.53 21.16
CA HIS A 708 18.98 -3.63 21.73
C HIS A 708 18.75 -2.42 20.85
N HIS A 709 19.81 -1.82 20.31
CA HIS A 709 19.67 -0.71 19.36
C HIS A 709 18.90 -1.17 18.10
N ALA A 710 19.17 -2.36 17.58
CA ALA A 710 18.45 -2.91 16.43
C ALA A 710 16.95 -3.08 16.72
N ILE A 711 16.60 -3.72 17.84
CA ILE A 711 15.21 -3.93 18.26
C ILE A 711 14.50 -2.59 18.47
N ASN A 712 15.16 -1.65 19.16
CA ASN A 712 14.64 -0.29 19.36
C ASN A 712 14.54 0.51 18.04
N SER A 713 15.27 0.08 17.01
CA SER A 713 15.23 0.62 15.65
C SER A 713 14.27 -0.15 14.73
N GLY A 714 13.44 -1.01 15.30
CA GLY A 714 12.36 -1.71 14.59
C GLY A 714 12.79 -2.98 13.88
N VAL A 715 14.03 -3.43 14.10
CA VAL A 715 14.49 -4.72 13.60
C VAL A 715 13.89 -5.81 14.46
N THR A 716 13.09 -6.66 13.83
CA THR A 716 12.46 -7.79 14.51
C THR A 716 13.10 -9.12 14.11
N HIS A 717 13.76 -9.21 12.94
CA HIS A 717 14.41 -10.45 12.49
C HIS A 717 15.86 -10.55 12.98
N LEU A 718 16.12 -11.48 13.92
CA LEU A 718 17.49 -11.79 14.36
C LEU A 718 17.91 -13.17 13.84
N ASP A 719 18.92 -13.21 12.97
CA ASP A 719 19.42 -14.44 12.36
C ASP A 719 20.73 -14.92 13.03
N THR A 720 20.74 -16.16 13.49
CA THR A 720 21.89 -16.84 14.09
C THR A 720 22.00 -18.29 13.62
N SER A 721 22.90 -19.08 14.20
CA SER A 721 23.05 -20.53 13.97
C SER A 721 23.79 -21.16 15.14
N ASP A 722 23.52 -22.44 15.39
CA ASP A 722 24.28 -23.28 16.32
C ASP A 722 25.80 -23.28 16.07
N VAL A 723 26.25 -23.16 14.82
CA VAL A 723 27.68 -23.14 14.45
C VAL A 723 28.39 -21.80 14.59
N TYR A 724 27.69 -20.70 14.88
CA TYR A 724 28.33 -19.38 15.00
C TYR A 724 29.08 -19.25 16.33
N GLY A 725 30.40 -18.97 16.24
CA GLY A 725 31.29 -18.89 17.39
C GLY A 725 31.37 -20.17 18.21
N PRO A 726 31.21 -21.34 17.58
CA PRO A 726 30.27 -22.42 17.91
C PRO A 726 29.48 -22.27 19.21
N HIS A 727 28.15 -22.32 19.11
CA HIS A 727 27.18 -22.29 20.21
C HIS A 727 27.15 -20.99 21.05
N THR A 728 28.16 -20.14 20.96
CA THR A 728 28.25 -18.91 21.77
C THR A 728 27.33 -17.79 21.26
N ASN A 729 27.04 -17.73 19.95
CA ASN A 729 26.21 -16.67 19.38
C ASN A 729 24.73 -16.77 19.83
N GLU A 730 24.18 -17.99 19.89
CA GLU A 730 22.84 -18.22 20.46
C GLU A 730 22.76 -17.83 21.94
N ILE A 731 23.81 -18.08 22.72
CA ILE A 731 23.87 -17.66 24.13
C ILE A 731 23.90 -16.13 24.25
N LEU A 732 24.68 -15.44 23.41
CA LEU A 732 24.71 -13.98 23.35
C LEU A 732 23.32 -13.40 23.05
N ILE A 733 22.62 -13.97 22.05
CA ILE A 733 21.27 -13.52 21.68
C ILE A 733 20.29 -13.80 22.81
N GLY A 734 20.34 -14.97 23.44
CA GLY A 734 19.50 -15.29 24.60
C GLY A 734 19.68 -14.31 25.75
N LYS A 735 20.92 -13.88 26.02
CA LYS A 735 21.20 -12.80 26.98
C LYS A 735 20.60 -11.46 26.55
N ALA A 736 20.70 -11.10 25.27
CA ALA A 736 20.15 -9.85 24.75
C ALA A 736 18.61 -9.82 24.77
N LEU A 737 17.95 -10.96 24.65
CA LEU A 737 16.48 -11.07 24.73
C LEU A 737 15.92 -10.88 26.15
N LYS A 738 16.76 -10.94 27.20
CA LYS A 738 16.30 -10.72 28.57
C LYS A 738 15.78 -9.30 28.74
N GLY A 739 14.51 -9.18 29.13
CA GLY A 739 13.82 -7.89 29.29
C GLY A 739 13.18 -7.36 28.00
N VAL A 740 13.37 -8.04 26.86
CA VAL A 740 12.62 -7.80 25.62
C VAL A 740 11.39 -8.70 25.62
N LYS A 741 10.25 -8.20 25.16
CA LYS A 741 9.05 -9.02 24.98
C LYS A 741 9.29 -9.99 23.82
N ARG A 742 9.28 -11.30 24.09
CA ARG A 742 9.67 -12.34 23.13
C ARG A 742 8.87 -12.30 21.83
N GLU A 743 7.60 -11.89 21.89
CA GLU A 743 6.71 -11.75 20.74
C GLU A 743 7.07 -10.60 19.79
N GLN A 744 7.90 -9.65 20.21
CA GLN A 744 8.33 -8.52 19.39
C GLN A 744 9.49 -8.87 18.44
N VAL A 745 10.16 -10.01 18.65
CA VAL A 745 11.37 -10.40 17.91
C VAL A 745 11.16 -11.78 17.30
N GLN A 746 11.41 -11.93 16.01
CA GLN A 746 11.42 -13.21 15.32
C GLN A 746 12.86 -13.74 15.27
N VAL A 747 13.13 -14.74 16.10
CA VAL A 747 14.45 -15.39 16.19
C VAL A 747 14.53 -16.49 15.13
N ALA A 748 15.52 -16.37 14.25
CA ALA A 748 15.90 -17.37 13.27
C ALA A 748 17.20 -18.06 13.70
N THR A 749 17.19 -19.38 13.81
CA THR A 749 18.42 -20.17 14.01
C THR A 749 18.43 -21.40 13.11
N LYS A 750 19.54 -22.13 13.07
CA LYS A 750 19.80 -23.18 12.08
C LYS A 750 20.53 -24.36 12.70
N PHE A 751 20.47 -25.49 12.01
CA PHE A 751 21.21 -26.72 12.32
C PHE A 751 21.72 -27.41 11.06
N GLY A 752 22.50 -28.47 11.24
CA GLY A 752 22.86 -29.40 10.18
C GLY A 752 24.35 -29.44 9.88
N LEU A 753 25.15 -28.54 10.46
CA LEU A 753 26.60 -28.50 10.30
C LEU A 753 27.30 -28.97 11.57
N LYS A 754 28.19 -29.96 11.43
CA LYS A 754 29.03 -30.48 12.51
C LYS A 754 30.50 -30.34 12.15
N PHE A 755 31.24 -29.52 12.90
CA PHE A 755 32.68 -29.42 12.72
C PHE A 755 33.38 -30.71 13.16
N VAL A 756 34.24 -31.24 12.30
CA VAL A 756 35.04 -32.45 12.57
C VAL A 756 36.55 -32.19 12.68
N GLY A 757 36.96 -30.91 12.64
CA GLY A 757 38.34 -30.49 12.88
C GLY A 757 38.52 -28.97 12.82
N GLU A 758 39.76 -28.49 12.91
CA GLU A 758 40.11 -27.06 13.04
C GLU A 758 40.27 -26.32 11.69
N GLY A 759 40.19 -27.03 10.55
CA GLY A 759 40.38 -26.45 9.22
C GLY A 759 39.10 -25.90 8.55
N LEU A 760 39.23 -24.82 7.78
CA LEU A 760 38.18 -24.32 6.87
C LEU A 760 37.73 -25.44 5.90
N GLY A 761 36.48 -25.85 6.01
CA GLY A 761 35.88 -26.91 5.16
C GLY A 761 35.81 -28.30 5.79
N GLN A 762 36.27 -28.50 7.03
CA GLN A 762 36.12 -29.77 7.76
C GLN A 762 34.76 -29.85 8.47
N VAL A 763 33.69 -29.97 7.68
CA VAL A 763 32.31 -29.98 8.18
C VAL A 763 31.56 -31.20 7.64
N GLU A 764 30.94 -31.95 8.54
CA GLU A 764 29.93 -32.96 8.20
C GLU A 764 28.55 -32.32 8.17
N ILE A 765 27.72 -32.74 7.21
CA ILE A 765 26.34 -32.29 7.07
C ILE A 765 25.43 -33.44 7.51
N HIS A 766 24.49 -33.15 8.40
CA HIS A 766 23.60 -34.12 9.02
C HIS A 766 22.12 -33.69 8.91
N GLY A 767 21.32 -34.52 8.24
CA GLY A 767 19.88 -34.33 8.06
C GLY A 767 19.01 -35.34 8.80
N GLU A 768 19.60 -36.23 9.61
CA GLU A 768 18.88 -37.30 10.28
C GLU A 768 17.92 -36.78 11.38
N PRO A 769 16.72 -37.39 11.55
CA PRO A 769 15.72 -36.92 12.52
C PRO A 769 16.24 -36.73 13.95
N ASP A 770 17.02 -37.69 14.47
CA ASP A 770 17.55 -37.59 15.83
C ASP A 770 18.51 -36.42 16.00
N TYR A 771 19.28 -36.10 14.95
CA TYR A 771 20.19 -34.96 14.93
C TYR A 771 19.42 -33.64 14.85
N VAL A 772 18.42 -33.55 13.96
CA VAL A 772 17.49 -32.40 13.85
C VAL A 772 16.91 -32.05 15.22
N ARG A 773 16.38 -33.06 15.92
CA ARG A 773 15.80 -32.90 17.25
C ARG A 773 16.83 -32.43 18.27
N ALA A 774 17.96 -33.13 18.38
CA ALA A 774 18.99 -32.81 19.36
C ALA A 774 19.50 -31.38 19.20
N CYS A 775 19.70 -30.92 17.96
CA CYS A 775 20.07 -29.54 17.69
C CYS A 775 18.99 -28.55 18.11
N CYS A 776 17.70 -28.84 17.85
CA CYS A 776 16.61 -27.94 18.19
C CYS A 776 16.49 -27.74 19.71
N GLU A 777 16.49 -28.84 20.49
CA GLU A 777 16.45 -28.76 21.95
C GLU A 777 17.66 -27.98 22.51
N ALA A 778 18.84 -28.19 21.92
CA ALA A 778 20.06 -27.52 22.34
C ALA A 778 20.03 -26.02 22.02
N SER A 779 19.50 -25.63 20.85
CA SER A 779 19.29 -24.23 20.48
C SER A 779 18.30 -23.53 21.39
N LEU A 780 17.15 -24.14 21.72
CA LEU A 780 16.17 -23.59 22.68
C LEU A 780 16.82 -23.32 24.03
N LYS A 781 17.62 -24.27 24.53
CA LYS A 781 18.35 -24.12 25.80
C LYS A 781 19.40 -23.00 25.75
N ARG A 782 20.14 -22.87 24.66
CA ARG A 782 21.18 -21.82 24.52
C ARG A 782 20.58 -20.42 24.38
N LEU A 783 19.48 -20.31 23.63
CA LEU A 783 18.71 -19.07 23.47
C LEU A 783 17.91 -18.71 24.72
N ASP A 784 17.67 -19.65 25.64
CA ASP A 784 16.85 -19.46 26.85
C ASP A 784 15.41 -19.04 26.47
N VAL A 785 14.81 -19.73 25.51
CA VAL A 785 13.46 -19.47 24.98
C VAL A 785 12.63 -20.75 24.86
N ASP A 786 11.31 -20.62 24.96
CA ASP A 786 10.36 -21.74 24.82
C ASP A 786 10.12 -22.16 23.37
N TYR A 787 10.37 -21.27 22.41
CA TYR A 787 10.17 -21.53 20.99
C TYR A 787 11.13 -20.71 20.09
N ILE A 788 11.38 -21.23 18.88
CA ILE A 788 12.08 -20.55 17.78
C ILE A 788 11.07 -20.13 16.71
N ASP A 789 11.14 -18.91 16.17
CA ASP A 789 10.18 -18.48 15.15
C ASP A 789 10.47 -19.14 13.80
N LEU A 790 11.73 -19.18 13.39
CA LEU A 790 12.14 -19.77 12.12
C LEU A 790 13.37 -20.66 12.29
N TYR A 791 13.24 -21.95 11.96
CA TYR A 791 14.32 -22.91 12.11
C TYR A 791 14.76 -23.46 10.76
N TYR A 792 16.04 -23.24 10.42
CA TYR A 792 16.60 -23.58 9.12
C TYR A 792 17.36 -24.91 9.12
N VAL A 793 17.17 -25.68 8.05
CA VAL A 793 18.22 -26.61 7.59
C VAL A 793 19.35 -25.75 7.00
N HIS A 794 20.50 -25.65 7.68
CA HIS A 794 21.59 -24.73 7.32
C HIS A 794 22.31 -25.16 6.03
N ARG A 795 22.52 -26.47 5.85
CA ARG A 795 23.00 -27.07 4.60
C ARG A 795 22.28 -28.38 4.38
N ILE A 796 22.02 -28.72 3.12
CA ILE A 796 21.29 -29.93 2.78
C ILE A 796 22.22 -31.14 2.84
N ASP A 797 21.83 -32.15 3.61
CA ASP A 797 22.49 -33.45 3.64
C ASP A 797 22.12 -34.24 2.38
N THR A 798 23.09 -34.45 1.49
CA THR A 798 22.88 -35.15 0.21
C THR A 798 22.82 -36.68 0.37
N LYS A 799 22.93 -37.21 1.59
CA LYS A 799 22.77 -38.64 1.89
C LYS A 799 21.38 -38.97 2.43
N VAL A 800 20.66 -37.99 2.96
CA VAL A 800 19.33 -38.17 3.57
C VAL A 800 18.27 -37.56 2.65
N PRO A 801 17.19 -38.28 2.26
CA PRO A 801 16.08 -37.69 1.54
C PRO A 801 15.47 -36.53 2.33
N ILE A 802 15.26 -35.39 1.68
CA ILE A 802 14.77 -34.19 2.35
C ILE A 802 13.43 -34.39 3.06
N GLU A 803 12.58 -35.31 2.58
CA GLU A 803 11.30 -35.64 3.21
C GLU A 803 11.47 -36.22 4.62
N VAL A 804 12.58 -36.93 4.89
CA VAL A 804 12.89 -37.50 6.21
C VAL A 804 13.23 -36.39 7.19
N THR A 805 14.12 -35.47 6.81
CA THR A 805 14.47 -34.29 7.60
C THR A 805 13.25 -33.41 7.86
N MET A 806 12.45 -33.15 6.82
CA MET A 806 11.23 -32.36 6.91
C MET A 806 10.15 -33.02 7.76
N GLY A 807 10.09 -34.35 7.80
CA GLY A 807 9.19 -35.10 8.68
C GLY A 807 9.44 -34.79 10.15
N GLU A 808 10.70 -34.67 10.57
CA GLU A 808 11.03 -34.32 11.95
C GLU A 808 10.80 -32.84 12.26
N LEU A 809 11.13 -31.94 11.33
CA LEU A 809 10.83 -30.52 11.47
C LEU A 809 9.33 -30.26 11.58
N LYS A 810 8.50 -31.01 10.85
CA LYS A 810 7.04 -30.95 10.98
C LYS A 810 6.57 -31.29 12.40
N LYS A 811 7.15 -32.32 13.03
CA LYS A 811 6.82 -32.66 14.43
C LYS A 811 7.21 -31.53 15.39
N LEU A 812 8.38 -30.92 15.19
CA LEU A 812 8.83 -29.76 15.98
C LEU A 812 7.84 -28.58 15.87
N VAL A 813 7.23 -28.38 14.69
CA VAL A 813 6.15 -27.38 14.49
C VAL A 813 4.90 -27.77 15.27
N GLU A 814 4.46 -29.03 15.17
CA GLU A 814 3.26 -29.54 15.86
C GLU A 814 3.41 -29.48 17.39
N GLU A 815 4.62 -29.65 17.91
CA GLU A 815 4.96 -29.51 19.33
C GLU A 815 5.08 -28.04 19.80
N GLY A 816 5.08 -27.08 18.86
CA GLY A 816 5.24 -25.66 19.16
C GLY A 816 6.68 -25.23 19.52
N LYS A 817 7.67 -26.12 19.35
CA LYS A 817 9.09 -25.82 19.60
C LYS A 817 9.67 -24.89 18.55
N ILE A 818 9.21 -25.02 17.32
CA ILE A 818 9.49 -24.08 16.23
C ILE A 818 8.16 -23.63 15.61
N LYS A 819 8.07 -22.40 15.08
CA LYS A 819 6.85 -21.94 14.40
C LYS A 819 6.88 -22.16 12.89
N HIS A 820 8.05 -21.93 12.27
CA HIS A 820 8.22 -22.00 10.83
C HIS A 820 9.52 -22.72 10.45
N ILE A 821 9.51 -23.32 9.27
CA ILE A 821 10.65 -24.05 8.71
C ILE A 821 11.28 -23.23 7.58
N GLY A 822 12.60 -23.13 7.59
CA GLY A 822 13.38 -22.56 6.51
C GLY A 822 14.38 -23.55 5.92
N LEU A 823 14.85 -23.28 4.71
CA LEU A 823 15.98 -23.97 4.10
C LEU A 823 17.08 -22.97 3.79
N SER A 824 18.34 -23.38 3.86
CA SER A 824 19.46 -22.56 3.42
C SER A 824 20.25 -23.31 2.36
N GLU A 825 20.63 -22.59 1.30
CA GLU A 825 21.45 -23.10 0.20
C GLU A 825 20.89 -24.40 -0.40
N ALA A 826 19.56 -24.43 -0.62
CA ALA A 826 18.82 -25.55 -1.19
C ALA A 826 18.44 -25.30 -2.67
N GLY A 827 18.56 -26.34 -3.49
CA GLY A 827 18.26 -26.30 -4.92
C GLY A 827 16.77 -26.49 -5.21
N PRO A 828 16.30 -26.16 -6.43
CA PRO A 828 14.89 -26.15 -6.79
C PRO A 828 14.16 -27.48 -6.53
N ALA A 829 14.79 -28.62 -6.84
CA ALA A 829 14.19 -29.94 -6.66
C ALA A 829 14.00 -30.29 -5.18
N THR A 830 15.02 -30.03 -4.36
CA THR A 830 14.97 -30.19 -2.91
C THR A 830 13.93 -29.27 -2.28
N ILE A 831 13.86 -27.99 -2.69
CA ILE A 831 12.86 -27.03 -2.19
C ILE A 831 11.44 -27.55 -2.44
N ARG A 832 11.12 -27.99 -3.67
CA ARG A 832 9.78 -28.50 -4.03
C ARG A 832 9.39 -29.72 -3.21
N ARG A 833 10.31 -30.67 -3.05
CA ARG A 833 10.09 -31.90 -2.27
C ARG A 833 9.90 -31.59 -0.79
N ALA A 834 10.69 -30.68 -0.24
CA ALA A 834 10.55 -30.25 1.15
C ALA A 834 9.19 -29.56 1.40
N HIS A 835 8.83 -28.62 0.52
CA HIS A 835 7.59 -27.85 0.61
C HIS A 835 6.33 -28.73 0.50
N ALA A 836 6.42 -29.83 -0.25
CA ALA A 836 5.33 -30.81 -0.35
C ALA A 836 5.08 -31.57 0.98
N VAL A 837 6.08 -31.69 1.86
CA VAL A 837 5.94 -32.34 3.18
C VAL A 837 5.39 -31.35 4.22
N HIS A 838 5.97 -30.16 4.28
CA HIS A 838 5.48 -29.06 5.11
C HIS A 838 5.85 -27.71 4.46
N PRO A 839 4.98 -26.69 4.51
CA PRO A 839 5.25 -25.41 3.88
C PRO A 839 6.54 -24.74 4.38
N ILE A 840 7.47 -24.46 3.47
CA ILE A 840 8.71 -23.69 3.76
C ILE A 840 8.38 -22.20 3.80
N ALA A 841 8.73 -21.53 4.89
CA ALA A 841 8.47 -20.09 5.06
C ALA A 841 9.54 -19.24 4.35
N ALA A 842 10.80 -19.65 4.43
CA ALA A 842 11.90 -18.90 3.83
C ALA A 842 13.01 -19.80 3.27
N VAL A 843 13.63 -19.34 2.18
CA VAL A 843 14.92 -19.86 1.70
C VAL A 843 15.99 -18.79 1.89
N GLN A 844 17.04 -19.13 2.63
CA GLN A 844 18.21 -18.28 2.82
C GLN A 844 19.31 -18.63 1.81
N LEU A 845 19.88 -17.64 1.11
CA LEU A 845 20.93 -17.85 0.11
C LEU A 845 21.75 -16.56 -0.14
N GLU A 846 22.90 -16.68 -0.79
CA GLU A 846 23.68 -15.50 -1.19
C GLU A 846 23.03 -14.81 -2.40
N TRP A 847 22.50 -13.60 -2.20
CA TRP A 847 21.95 -12.79 -3.29
C TRP A 847 22.22 -11.31 -3.03
N SER A 848 22.79 -10.64 -4.03
CA SER A 848 23.17 -9.23 -3.95
C SER A 848 23.48 -8.70 -5.34
N LEU A 849 23.73 -7.39 -5.44
CA LEU A 849 24.30 -6.81 -6.66
C LEU A 849 25.63 -7.50 -7.05
N TRP A 850 26.37 -8.03 -6.06
CA TRP A 850 27.59 -8.81 -6.26
C TRP A 850 27.30 -10.18 -6.90
N THR A 851 26.26 -10.88 -6.43
CA THR A 851 26.04 -12.30 -6.67
C THR A 851 24.58 -12.55 -7.05
N ARG A 852 24.35 -12.98 -8.30
CA ARG A 852 23.01 -13.07 -8.93
C ARG A 852 22.66 -14.44 -9.52
N ASP A 853 23.46 -15.47 -9.25
CA ASP A 853 23.29 -16.81 -9.85
C ASP A 853 21.99 -17.50 -9.45
N ALA A 854 21.42 -17.16 -8.29
CA ALA A 854 20.15 -17.72 -7.83
C ALA A 854 18.92 -17.27 -8.67
N GLU A 855 19.04 -16.18 -9.44
CA GLU A 855 17.93 -15.59 -10.22
C GLU A 855 17.42 -16.52 -11.33
N GLU A 856 18.24 -17.47 -11.79
CA GLU A 856 17.87 -18.36 -12.89
C GLU A 856 16.84 -19.42 -12.48
N GLU A 857 16.97 -19.98 -11.27
CA GLU A 857 16.19 -21.17 -10.86
C GLU A 857 15.62 -21.11 -9.43
N VAL A 858 16.41 -20.67 -8.45
CA VAL A 858 15.98 -20.70 -7.04
C VAL A 858 14.97 -19.61 -6.75
N ILE A 859 15.25 -18.36 -7.16
CA ILE A 859 14.34 -17.22 -6.95
C ILE A 859 12.97 -17.46 -7.62
N PRO A 860 12.88 -17.90 -8.89
CA PRO A 860 11.60 -18.28 -9.50
C PRO A 860 10.88 -19.41 -8.75
N THR A 861 11.61 -20.42 -8.27
CA THR A 861 11.01 -21.54 -7.53
C THR A 861 10.44 -21.09 -6.18
N CYS A 862 11.13 -20.21 -5.45
CA CYS A 862 10.60 -19.63 -4.21
C CYS A 862 9.29 -18.87 -4.47
N ARG A 863 9.27 -18.02 -5.50
CA ARG A 863 8.09 -17.22 -5.88
C ARG A 863 6.91 -18.07 -6.33
N GLU A 864 7.16 -19.11 -7.12
CA GLU A 864 6.13 -20.07 -7.55
C GLU A 864 5.43 -20.73 -6.35
N LEU A 865 6.20 -21.05 -5.30
CA LEU A 865 5.70 -21.73 -4.10
C LEU A 865 5.26 -20.76 -2.98
N GLY A 866 5.34 -19.44 -3.21
CA GLY A 866 5.04 -18.43 -2.19
C GLY A 866 5.95 -18.51 -0.97
N ILE A 867 7.24 -18.75 -1.18
CA ILE A 867 8.29 -18.85 -0.15
C ILE A 867 9.08 -17.53 -0.09
N GLY A 868 9.31 -17.00 1.10
CA GLY A 868 10.13 -15.81 1.30
C GLY A 868 11.61 -16.06 0.99
N ILE A 869 12.33 -15.01 0.60
CA ILE A 869 13.75 -15.06 0.25
C ILE A 869 14.53 -14.26 1.27
N VAL A 870 15.56 -14.84 1.87
CA VAL A 870 16.40 -14.21 2.89
C VAL A 870 17.84 -14.10 2.38
N PRO A 871 18.22 -12.98 1.73
CA PRO A 871 19.57 -12.79 1.24
C PRO A 871 20.57 -12.61 2.38
N PHE A 872 21.62 -13.44 2.41
CA PHE A 872 22.82 -13.18 3.20
C PHE A 872 23.93 -12.56 2.33
N CYS A 873 24.92 -11.93 2.98
CA CYS A 873 25.97 -11.16 2.32
C CYS A 873 25.47 -10.10 1.30
N PRO A 874 24.37 -9.35 1.57
CA PRO A 874 23.81 -8.40 0.61
C PRO A 874 24.79 -7.28 0.20
N LEU A 875 25.83 -7.05 1.00
CA LEU A 875 26.87 -6.04 0.78
C LEU A 875 28.20 -6.59 0.21
N GLY A 876 28.18 -7.81 -0.34
CA GLY A 876 29.36 -8.40 -1.01
C GLY A 876 30.56 -8.58 -0.07
N SER A 877 30.35 -9.20 1.10
CA SER A 877 31.40 -9.39 2.13
C SER A 877 32.07 -8.09 2.60
N GLY A 878 31.30 -6.99 2.64
CA GLY A 878 31.76 -5.66 3.07
C GLY A 878 32.35 -4.81 1.93
N PHE A 879 32.44 -5.34 0.71
CA PHE A 879 32.95 -4.61 -0.44
C PHE A 879 32.12 -3.35 -0.74
N PHE A 880 30.79 -3.41 -0.69
CA PHE A 880 29.98 -2.20 -0.90
C PHE A 880 29.99 -1.22 0.29
N ALA A 881 30.44 -1.66 1.46
CA ALA A 881 30.55 -0.80 2.64
C ALA A 881 31.90 -0.08 2.73
N SER A 882 32.99 -0.72 2.29
CA SER A 882 34.36 -0.19 2.44
C SER A 882 35.11 -0.01 1.11
N GLY A 883 34.52 -0.44 0.00
CA GLY A 883 35.16 -0.40 -1.31
C GLY A 883 36.48 -1.15 -1.33
N PRO A 884 37.50 -0.64 -2.04
CA PRO A 884 38.84 -1.23 -2.07
C PRO A 884 39.48 -1.38 -0.68
N LYS A 885 39.10 -0.55 0.30
CA LYS A 885 39.63 -0.60 1.67
C LYS A 885 39.22 -1.86 2.42
N VAL A 886 38.29 -2.66 1.90
CA VAL A 886 37.89 -3.94 2.51
C VAL A 886 39.06 -4.91 2.67
N MET A 887 40.11 -4.77 1.86
CA MET A 887 41.32 -5.61 1.92
C MET A 887 42.40 -5.05 2.85
N GLU A 888 42.23 -3.82 3.35
CA GLU A 888 43.17 -3.19 4.28
C GLU A 888 42.97 -3.75 5.70
N ASN A 889 44.06 -4.04 6.41
CA ASN A 889 44.04 -4.46 7.82
C ASN A 889 43.23 -5.73 8.13
N LEU A 890 43.05 -6.61 7.14
CA LEU A 890 42.48 -7.94 7.37
C LEU A 890 43.42 -8.81 8.22
N ALA A 891 42.87 -9.45 9.25
CA ALA A 891 43.60 -10.45 10.03
C ALA A 891 44.09 -11.60 9.14
N ASP A 892 45.15 -12.30 9.54
CA ASP A 892 45.76 -13.37 8.73
C ASP A 892 44.83 -14.54 8.46
N ASN A 893 43.90 -14.80 9.37
CA ASN A 893 42.86 -15.82 9.22
C ASN A 893 41.53 -15.30 8.67
N ASP A 894 41.47 -14.06 8.16
CA ASP A 894 40.23 -13.52 7.59
C ASP A 894 39.90 -14.19 6.25
N PHE A 895 38.71 -14.80 6.17
CA PHE A 895 38.27 -15.55 5.00
C PHE A 895 38.21 -14.71 3.72
N ARG A 896 38.07 -13.37 3.80
CA ARG A 896 38.09 -12.50 2.61
C ARG A 896 39.41 -12.56 1.86
N LYS A 897 40.53 -12.92 2.53
CA LYS A 897 41.84 -13.10 1.89
C LYS A 897 41.87 -14.24 0.86
N VAL A 898 40.91 -15.16 0.87
CA VAL A 898 40.82 -16.27 -0.10
C VAL A 898 39.65 -16.15 -1.08
N LEU A 899 38.87 -15.06 -1.01
CA LEU A 899 37.74 -14.85 -1.92
C LEU A 899 38.22 -14.51 -3.34
N PRO A 900 37.88 -15.30 -4.38
CA PRO A 900 38.42 -15.09 -5.74
C PRO A 900 38.14 -13.71 -6.33
N ARG A 901 37.02 -13.07 -5.96
CA ARG A 901 36.65 -11.71 -6.41
C ARG A 901 37.49 -10.59 -5.77
N LEU A 902 38.21 -10.91 -4.71
CA LEU A 902 39.11 -10.00 -3.99
C LEU A 902 40.59 -10.33 -4.25
N GLN A 903 40.90 -11.16 -5.27
CA GLN A 903 42.25 -11.52 -5.66
C GLN A 903 42.67 -10.94 -7.02
N GLY A 904 43.95 -10.55 -7.14
CA GLY A 904 44.61 -10.24 -8.42
C GLY A 904 43.79 -9.35 -9.36
N GLU A 905 43.78 -9.71 -10.64
CA GLU A 905 43.07 -8.97 -11.69
C GLU A 905 41.55 -8.88 -11.47
N ASN A 906 40.95 -9.86 -10.79
CA ASN A 906 39.52 -9.80 -10.43
C ASN A 906 39.25 -8.62 -9.50
N PHE A 907 40.12 -8.40 -8.50
CA PHE A 907 39.99 -7.29 -7.57
C PHE A 907 40.16 -5.95 -8.29
N ASP A 908 41.15 -5.84 -9.19
CA ASP A 908 41.37 -4.62 -9.98
C ASP A 908 40.16 -4.27 -10.85
N HIS A 909 39.56 -5.24 -11.54
CA HIS A 909 38.31 -5.03 -12.28
C HIS A 909 37.16 -4.61 -11.36
N ASN A 910 36.99 -5.30 -10.23
CA ASN A 910 35.87 -5.05 -9.33
C ASN A 910 35.93 -3.66 -8.65
N LYS A 911 37.13 -3.09 -8.46
CA LYS A 911 37.30 -1.69 -8.01
C LYS A 911 36.65 -0.70 -8.97
N VAL A 912 36.83 -0.87 -10.28
CA VAL A 912 36.23 0.00 -11.29
C VAL A 912 34.70 -0.07 -11.23
N VAL A 913 34.14 -1.26 -10.99
CA VAL A 913 32.70 -1.41 -10.81
C VAL A 913 32.23 -0.67 -9.55
N PHE A 914 32.96 -0.78 -8.44
CA PHE A 914 32.65 -0.06 -7.20
C PHE A 914 32.62 1.46 -7.38
N GLU A 915 33.57 2.02 -8.13
CA GLU A 915 33.64 3.46 -8.41
C GLU A 915 32.36 3.94 -9.11
N ARG A 916 31.89 3.21 -10.14
CA ARG A 916 30.65 3.54 -10.85
C ARG A 916 29.41 3.44 -9.97
N VAL A 917 29.32 2.40 -9.13
CA VAL A 917 28.23 2.28 -8.14
C VAL A 917 28.30 3.43 -7.14
N SER A 918 29.50 3.88 -6.77
CA SER A 918 29.69 5.00 -5.84
C SER A 918 29.27 6.35 -6.45
N GLU A 919 29.56 6.58 -7.73
CA GLU A 919 29.09 7.76 -8.45
C GLU A 919 27.55 7.81 -8.49
N MET A 920 26.90 6.68 -8.73
CA MET A 920 25.44 6.60 -8.71
C MET A 920 24.87 6.82 -7.31
N ALA A 921 25.50 6.25 -6.28
CA ALA A 921 25.11 6.46 -4.88
C ALA A 921 25.19 7.94 -4.50
N GLN A 922 26.26 8.63 -4.93
CA GLN A 922 26.41 10.07 -4.73
C GLN A 922 25.30 10.87 -5.42
N LYS A 923 24.96 10.56 -6.68
CA LYS A 923 23.84 11.20 -7.40
C LYS A 923 22.49 11.00 -6.68
N LYS A 924 22.32 9.87 -5.99
CA LYS A 924 21.13 9.54 -5.20
C LYS A 924 21.17 10.04 -3.75
N GLY A 925 22.27 10.66 -3.32
CA GLY A 925 22.42 11.16 -1.96
C GLY A 925 22.50 10.06 -0.89
N CYS A 926 23.01 8.88 -1.24
CA CYS A 926 23.16 7.74 -0.31
C CYS A 926 24.58 7.14 -0.37
N THR A 927 24.89 6.22 0.55
CA THR A 927 26.17 5.50 0.51
C THR A 927 26.12 4.33 -0.49
N PRO A 928 27.28 3.83 -0.98
CA PRO A 928 27.30 2.63 -1.84
C PRO A 928 26.69 1.40 -1.14
N SER A 929 26.85 1.28 0.18
CA SER A 929 26.21 0.23 0.98
C SER A 929 24.69 0.36 0.99
N GLN A 930 24.17 1.57 1.17
CA GLN A 930 22.73 1.84 1.11
C GLN A 930 22.16 1.54 -0.27
N LEU A 931 22.86 1.96 -1.34
CA LEU A 931 22.42 1.70 -2.71
C LEU A 931 22.38 0.20 -3.03
N ALA A 932 23.43 -0.53 -2.67
CA ALA A 932 23.50 -1.97 -2.89
C ALA A 932 22.42 -2.73 -2.10
N LEU A 933 22.16 -2.35 -0.84
CA LEU A 933 21.11 -2.96 -0.03
C LEU A 933 19.70 -2.57 -0.52
N ALA A 934 19.52 -1.32 -0.94
CA ALA A 934 18.27 -0.85 -1.54
C ALA A 934 17.94 -1.63 -2.82
N TRP A 935 18.92 -1.93 -3.65
CA TRP A 935 18.73 -2.79 -4.82
C TRP A 935 18.17 -4.16 -4.43
N VAL A 936 18.70 -4.79 -3.36
CA VAL A 936 18.19 -6.08 -2.86
C VAL A 936 16.75 -5.95 -2.38
N LEU A 937 16.44 -4.89 -1.62
CA LEU A 937 15.09 -4.62 -1.12
C LEU A 937 14.09 -4.37 -2.26
N HIS A 938 14.51 -3.80 -3.39
CA HIS A 938 13.64 -3.54 -4.55
C HIS A 938 13.41 -4.78 -5.42
N GLN A 939 14.02 -5.92 -5.11
CA GLN A 939 13.77 -7.15 -5.86
C GLN A 939 12.36 -7.72 -5.63
N GLY A 940 11.71 -7.41 -4.51
CA GLY A 940 10.33 -7.77 -4.22
C GLY A 940 9.97 -7.71 -2.73
N ASP A 941 8.67 -7.66 -2.43
CA ASP A 941 8.13 -7.64 -1.07
C ASP A 941 8.31 -8.98 -0.32
N ASP A 942 8.78 -10.01 -1.05
CA ASP A 942 9.14 -11.35 -0.55
C ASP A 942 10.60 -11.44 -0.05
N VAL A 943 11.35 -10.33 -0.04
CA VAL A 943 12.79 -10.30 0.20
C VAL A 943 13.16 -9.62 1.52
N GLY A 944 13.76 -10.37 2.46
CA GLY A 944 14.21 -9.89 3.76
C GLY A 944 15.71 -10.08 3.99
N PRO A 945 16.59 -9.17 3.55
CA PRO A 945 18.03 -9.30 3.73
C PRO A 945 18.46 -9.17 5.20
N ILE A 946 19.53 -9.88 5.56
CA ILE A 946 20.08 -9.94 6.93
C ILE A 946 21.54 -9.44 6.99
N PRO A 947 21.83 -8.16 6.64
CA PRO A 947 23.19 -7.64 6.70
C PRO A 947 23.74 -7.70 8.14
N GLY A 948 24.89 -8.34 8.32
CA GLY A 948 25.57 -8.41 9.61
C GLY A 948 26.47 -7.19 9.88
N THR A 949 26.61 -6.82 11.15
CA THR A 949 27.50 -5.75 11.60
C THR A 949 27.87 -5.91 13.07
N THR A 950 29.00 -5.31 13.48
CA THR A 950 29.42 -5.18 14.88
C THR A 950 29.46 -3.71 15.33
N LYS A 951 28.85 -2.80 14.57
CA LYS A 951 28.86 -1.35 14.80
C LYS A 951 27.47 -0.76 14.61
N ILE A 952 27.07 0.13 15.53
CA ILE A 952 25.76 0.81 15.49
C ILE A 952 25.66 1.72 14.26
N GLU A 953 26.75 2.39 13.88
CA GLU A 953 26.76 3.29 12.72
C GLU A 953 26.44 2.54 11.43
N ASN A 954 27.01 1.34 11.26
CA ASN A 954 26.74 0.49 10.11
C ASN A 954 25.31 -0.05 10.13
N LEU A 955 24.76 -0.39 11.30
CA LEU A 955 23.37 -0.79 11.43
C LEU A 955 22.43 0.35 10.99
N ASN A 956 22.69 1.58 11.45
CA ASN A 956 21.93 2.75 11.02
C ASN A 956 22.06 3.01 9.51
N GLN A 957 23.24 2.79 8.92
CA GLN A 957 23.40 2.86 7.46
C GLN A 957 22.55 1.81 6.75
N ASN A 958 22.55 0.56 7.22
CA ASN A 958 21.73 -0.51 6.64
C ASN A 958 20.23 -0.16 6.70
N LEU A 959 19.75 0.33 7.84
CA LEU A 959 18.37 0.79 7.98
C LEU A 959 18.03 1.98 7.09
N GLY A 960 19.01 2.89 6.88
CA GLY A 960 18.86 4.00 5.94
C GLY A 960 18.64 3.59 4.49
N ALA A 961 18.96 2.34 4.11
CA ALA A 961 18.67 1.83 2.76
C ALA A 961 17.15 1.78 2.47
N LEU A 962 16.29 1.66 3.49
CA LEU A 962 14.83 1.65 3.35
C LEU A 962 14.28 2.98 2.81
N ALA A 963 15.02 4.08 2.98
CA ALA A 963 14.65 5.40 2.48
C ALA A 963 15.07 5.64 1.01
N VAL A 964 15.95 4.80 0.47
CA VAL A 964 16.44 4.94 -0.92
C VAL A 964 15.37 4.38 -1.86
N LYS A 965 14.81 5.22 -2.74
CA LYS A 965 13.85 4.80 -3.77
C LYS A 965 14.56 4.61 -5.10
N LEU A 966 14.38 3.45 -5.73
CA LEU A 966 14.94 3.13 -7.04
C LEU A 966 13.82 3.01 -8.07
N THR A 967 13.93 3.78 -9.15
CA THR A 967 13.08 3.64 -10.32
C THR A 967 13.47 2.41 -11.13
N VAL A 968 12.62 2.00 -12.08
CA VAL A 968 12.93 0.92 -13.01
C VAL A 968 14.21 1.22 -13.79
N GLN A 969 14.42 2.50 -14.16
CA GLN A 969 15.63 2.95 -14.83
C GLN A 969 16.86 2.86 -13.93
N ASP A 970 16.76 3.24 -12.66
CA ASP A 970 17.85 3.11 -11.70
C ASP A 970 18.25 1.65 -11.51
N MET A 971 17.27 0.76 -11.39
CA MET A 971 17.51 -0.69 -11.27
C MET A 971 18.25 -1.22 -12.50
N ALA A 972 17.80 -0.87 -13.71
CA ALA A 972 18.46 -1.27 -14.95
C ALA A 972 19.89 -0.72 -15.08
N GLU A 973 20.12 0.54 -14.70
CA GLU A 973 21.45 1.14 -14.67
C GLU A 973 22.37 0.38 -13.71
N LEU A 974 21.96 0.20 -12.45
CA LEU A 974 22.72 -0.56 -11.45
C LEU A 974 23.10 -1.96 -11.92
N GLU A 975 22.15 -2.68 -12.50
CA GLU A 975 22.35 -4.03 -12.97
C GLU A 975 23.31 -4.10 -14.16
N SER A 976 23.30 -3.10 -15.04
CA SER A 976 24.26 -2.98 -16.14
C SER A 976 25.69 -2.72 -15.66
N LEU A 977 25.84 -2.03 -14.52
CA LEU A 977 27.13 -1.76 -13.89
C LEU A 977 27.70 -3.00 -13.19
N ALA A 978 26.84 -3.89 -12.69
CA ALA A 978 27.14 -5.00 -11.79
C ALA A 978 27.81 -6.22 -12.47
N SER A 979 28.84 -6.00 -13.28
CA SER A 979 29.62 -7.05 -13.95
C SER A 979 30.90 -7.37 -13.16
N PHE A 980 30.81 -8.27 -12.19
CA PHE A 980 31.93 -8.65 -11.31
C PHE A 980 32.73 -9.85 -11.84
N LYS A 981 34.07 -9.80 -11.66
CA LYS A 981 35.02 -10.86 -12.06
C LYS A 981 35.41 -11.73 -10.87
N GLY A 982 35.59 -13.03 -11.12
CA GLY A 982 35.92 -14.05 -10.12
C GLY A 982 34.70 -14.81 -9.58
N ALA A 983 34.91 -16.06 -9.16
CA ALA A 983 33.88 -16.87 -8.51
C ALA A 983 33.50 -16.29 -7.13
N ARG A 984 32.23 -16.37 -6.75
CA ARG A 984 31.71 -15.77 -5.49
C ARG A 984 32.36 -16.33 -4.22
N MET A 985 32.72 -17.61 -4.24
CA MET A 985 33.33 -18.34 -3.13
C MET A 985 34.41 -19.31 -3.66
N PRO A 986 35.34 -19.78 -2.81
CA PRO A 986 36.23 -20.89 -3.12
C PRO A 986 35.48 -22.19 -3.46
N GLU A 987 36.09 -23.07 -4.26
CA GLU A 987 35.46 -24.28 -4.80
C GLU A 987 34.94 -25.25 -3.71
N PHE A 988 35.69 -25.43 -2.62
CA PHE A 988 35.27 -26.30 -1.51
C PHE A 988 34.00 -25.80 -0.78
N ILE A 989 33.70 -24.48 -0.83
CA ILE A 989 32.44 -23.94 -0.29
C ILE A 989 31.32 -24.10 -1.33
N LEU A 990 31.62 -23.89 -2.61
CA LEU A 990 30.66 -24.06 -3.70
C LEU A 990 30.13 -25.50 -3.79
N ALA A 991 30.92 -26.49 -3.37
CA ALA A 991 30.51 -27.90 -3.28
C ALA A 991 29.27 -28.13 -2.40
N HIS A 992 28.99 -27.25 -1.43
CA HIS A 992 27.88 -27.38 -0.50
C HIS A 992 26.76 -26.35 -0.73
N THR A 993 26.74 -25.69 -1.89
CA THR A 993 25.72 -24.69 -2.25
C THR A 993 24.49 -25.30 -2.91
N TYR A 994 23.46 -24.48 -3.16
CA TYR A 994 22.20 -24.92 -3.76
C TYR A 994 22.38 -25.74 -5.06
N LYS A 995 23.43 -25.48 -5.85
CA LYS A 995 23.71 -26.21 -7.10
C LYS A 995 24.01 -27.70 -6.91
N ASN A 996 24.48 -28.09 -5.72
CA ASN A 996 24.90 -29.46 -5.41
C ASN A 996 24.13 -30.04 -4.21
N SER A 997 22.88 -29.62 -4.04
CA SER A 997 22.06 -29.92 -2.85
C SER A 997 20.90 -30.88 -3.12
N ASP A 998 20.95 -31.61 -4.22
CA ASP A 998 19.96 -32.64 -4.53
C ASP A 998 20.09 -33.82 -3.57
N THR A 999 18.95 -34.32 -3.09
CA THR A 999 18.89 -35.42 -2.14
C THR A 999 18.38 -36.71 -2.81
N PRO A 1000 18.70 -37.91 -2.29
CA PRO A 1000 18.19 -39.16 -2.82
C PRO A 1000 16.66 -39.19 -2.77
N PRO A 1001 15.97 -39.89 -3.69
CA PRO A 1001 14.51 -40.02 -3.62
C PRO A 1001 14.09 -40.78 -2.36
N LEU A 1002 12.91 -40.47 -1.82
CA LEU A 1002 12.39 -41.18 -0.63
C LEU A 1002 12.32 -42.70 -0.83
N SER A 1003 12.06 -43.17 -2.06
CA SER A 1003 12.00 -44.59 -2.39
C SER A 1003 13.32 -45.35 -2.21
N SER A 1004 14.48 -44.66 -2.18
CA SER A 1004 15.77 -45.30 -1.92
C SER A 1004 16.11 -45.40 -0.43
N TRP A 1005 15.29 -44.83 0.45
CA TRP A 1005 15.51 -44.87 1.90
C TRP A 1005 15.06 -46.19 2.47
N LYS A 1006 15.97 -46.94 3.08
CA LYS A 1006 15.63 -48.08 3.94
C LYS A 1006 15.69 -47.56 5.37
N SER A 1007 14.55 -47.57 6.06
CA SER A 1007 14.55 -47.37 7.51
C SER A 1007 15.35 -48.50 8.14
N GLU A 1008 16.45 -48.18 8.82
CA GLU A 1008 17.05 -49.09 9.80
C GLU A 1008 16.18 -49.18 11.06
#